data_AF-A0A7C5W9A7-F1
#
_entry.id   AF-A0A7C5W9A7-F1
#
_cell.length_a   1.000
_cell.length_b   1.000
_cell.length_c   1.000
_cell.angle_alpha   90.00
_cell.angle_beta   90.00
_cell.angle_gamma   90.00
#
_symmetry.space_group_name_H-M   'P 1'
#
loop_
_entity.id
_entity.type
_entity.pdbx_description
1 polymer ?
#
loop_
_entity_poly.entity_id
_entity_poly.type
_entity_poly.pdbx_seq_one_letter_code
_entity_poly.pdbx_strand_id
1 'polypeptide(L)'
;MRNNYDFLKVMILALLFIITPMITFAQEGEEVKKTVPSFTPYWYLNGNIGFNQFYGDLNPDRYFQLLDQWKFAGGIYFGRQFSPTLGLRGQLLYAGLGAENTDAGKNMYMVGDLLEYNLNATLSFLNLFSRDKYSRKFDFYGFAGIGQFHARTNIRDIDTDARVGHVYPYGRVGYFGMGIDKRALFMSVPYGLGIAYSISEKLGLTLETSARYTGADELDSYVSDKNDQYGPTLLGITYRMYSAANLDKMAREFSTIDFTVTPEVLELHGDSVRLTVVGRVPEKYFHRKAAILFQPVVKYSTGETALKAINLLGEDVPGDGITISRDGGTFTYTDVFAYKPEMAVSELVITPLIFEPKEPVPAGATKESIIETSRYVNGPQIKLADGIIITPLRVLNDENVLFAPHGYEKETIISREAVIYFQVNLHNLNWNLALNRQEGAIQKIKELEEFLRQGWKIRDIEINGWASPEGEERFNEGLSERRSQTGLTYTHNLLRRLVRERNSLVKIDNVEKDITYKIQAHGEDWDGFLNAVRASNIPDRNIIINVVTSQPDVKQREQEIRNMTIVFKEIAEQILPPLRRVEIKVNAYEPKKTDAEIAQLATTEPSQLSEKELLFAATLTNDRDVQSTIYRSAINLYPNSYKGYNNAAVIELQRGDLRQAEEFLQKAVELGSGRAEVINNLGALEAKKKNFKVAENYFNDARRLGANVDYNLGILMITKGDYNNALSLFGTKSCNHNVALAQLLANNIAAANQNAKCAPEHAETFYLIAIIAARANDALAMIENLGKAIAADPALKAVAKDDREFLKFFDHDGFRALVQ
;
A
#
# COMPACT_ATOMS: atom_id res chain seq x y z
N MET A 1 -77.06 33.55 -7.14
CA MET A 1 -76.24 32.59 -6.36
C MET A 1 -76.18 31.16 -6.92
N ARG A 2 -77.06 30.71 -7.83
CA ARG A 2 -77.06 29.31 -8.33
C ARG A 2 -75.97 29.00 -9.39
N ASN A 3 -75.52 29.99 -10.19
CA ASN A 3 -74.56 29.77 -11.30
C ASN A 3 -73.08 29.71 -10.87
N ASN A 4 -72.68 30.29 -9.73
CA ASN A 4 -71.29 30.18 -9.24
C ASN A 4 -70.95 28.76 -8.75
N TYR A 5 -71.95 27.94 -8.45
CA TYR A 5 -71.76 26.56 -8.02
C TYR A 5 -71.36 25.63 -9.17
N ASP A 6 -71.74 25.90 -10.41
CA ASP A 6 -71.45 25.00 -11.53
C ASP A 6 -70.04 25.19 -12.10
N PHE A 7 -69.52 26.42 -12.13
CA PHE A 7 -68.11 26.67 -12.48
C PHE A 7 -67.15 26.05 -11.45
N LEU A 8 -67.42 26.23 -10.16
CA LEU A 8 -66.62 25.65 -9.09
C LEU A 8 -66.66 24.11 -9.11
N LYS A 9 -67.82 23.50 -9.43
CA LYS A 9 -67.96 22.05 -9.58
C LYS A 9 -67.19 21.50 -10.78
N VAL A 10 -67.24 22.15 -11.94
CA VAL A 10 -66.47 21.72 -13.12
C VAL A 10 -64.96 21.86 -12.86
N MET A 11 -64.52 22.91 -12.15
CA MET A 11 -63.12 23.06 -11.76
C MET A 11 -62.67 22.00 -10.74
N ILE A 12 -63.52 21.66 -9.76
CA ILE A 12 -63.26 20.60 -8.78
C ILE A 12 -63.26 19.22 -9.43
N LEU A 13 -64.15 18.95 -10.38
CA LEU A 13 -64.18 17.69 -11.15
C LEU A 13 -62.96 17.55 -12.07
N ALA A 14 -62.53 18.64 -12.73
CA ALA A 14 -61.30 18.64 -13.52
C ALA A 14 -60.05 18.46 -12.63
N LEU A 15 -60.02 19.06 -11.42
CA LEU A 15 -58.99 18.79 -10.41
C LEU A 15 -58.97 17.31 -10.01
N LEU A 16 -60.13 16.71 -9.72
CA LEU A 16 -60.26 15.31 -9.30
C LEU A 16 -59.82 14.31 -10.41
N PHE A 17 -60.07 14.63 -11.68
CA PHE A 17 -59.64 13.84 -12.84
C PHE A 17 -58.13 13.92 -13.10
N ILE A 18 -57.47 15.00 -12.68
CA ILE A 18 -56.01 15.19 -12.80
C ILE A 18 -55.26 14.65 -11.57
N ILE A 19 -55.89 14.63 -10.38
CA ILE A 19 -55.29 14.12 -9.13
C ILE A 19 -55.27 12.58 -9.06
N THR A 20 -56.25 11.91 -9.67
CA THR A 20 -56.41 10.44 -9.57
C THR A 20 -55.27 9.61 -10.20
N PRO A 21 -54.64 10.00 -11.33
CA PRO A 21 -53.44 9.31 -11.84
C PRO A 21 -52.17 9.61 -11.03
N MET A 22 -52.17 10.60 -10.12
CA MET A 22 -50.96 10.98 -9.36
C MET A 22 -50.73 10.16 -8.08
N ILE A 23 -51.78 9.54 -7.53
CA ILE A 23 -51.67 8.75 -6.30
C ILE A 23 -51.04 7.37 -6.60
N THR A 24 -51.15 6.88 -7.83
CA THR A 24 -50.63 5.57 -8.26
C THR A 24 -49.13 5.56 -8.59
N PHE A 25 -48.47 6.72 -8.73
CA PHE A 25 -47.01 6.81 -8.96
C PHE A 25 -46.20 7.16 -7.69
N ALA A 26 -46.82 7.16 -6.51
CA ALA A 26 -46.20 7.60 -5.26
C ALA A 26 -45.84 6.46 -4.28
N GLN A 27 -45.96 5.19 -4.68
CA GLN A 27 -45.58 4.05 -3.85
C GLN A 27 -44.49 3.22 -4.52
N GLU A 28 -43.22 3.54 -4.22
CA GLU A 28 -42.12 2.58 -4.09
C GLU A 28 -40.85 3.30 -3.55
N GLY A 29 -40.16 2.68 -2.59
CA GLY A 29 -38.71 2.84 -2.37
C GLY A 29 -38.20 3.80 -1.27
N GLU A 30 -37.81 3.20 -0.14
CA GLU A 30 -36.73 3.54 0.84
C GLU A 30 -36.64 4.91 1.58
N GLU A 31 -36.34 4.80 2.89
CA GLU A 31 -36.02 5.91 3.80
C GLU A 31 -34.64 6.53 3.48
N VAL A 32 -34.63 7.60 2.68
CA VAL A 32 -33.48 8.50 2.56
C VAL A 32 -33.64 9.65 3.56
N LYS A 33 -32.67 9.83 4.46
CA LYS A 33 -32.55 11.01 5.34
C LYS A 33 -32.73 12.28 4.50
N LYS A 34 -33.70 13.13 4.89
CA LYS A 34 -34.08 14.38 4.23
C LYS A 34 -32.86 15.23 3.83
N THR A 35 -32.37 15.05 2.61
CA THR A 35 -31.58 16.08 1.92
C THR A 35 -32.55 17.20 1.60
N VAL A 36 -32.38 18.37 2.21
CA VAL A 36 -33.10 19.58 1.80
C VAL A 36 -32.51 20.00 0.46
N PRO A 37 -33.21 19.85 -0.68
CA PRO A 37 -32.64 20.24 -1.96
C PRO A 37 -32.67 21.77 -2.04
N SER A 38 -31.58 22.35 -2.54
CA SER A 38 -31.32 23.77 -2.38
C SER A 38 -32.04 24.60 -3.46
N PHE A 39 -33.27 25.04 -3.16
CA PHE A 39 -33.90 26.06 -3.99
C PHE A 39 -33.04 27.32 -4.01
N THR A 40 -32.77 27.86 -5.19
CA THR A 40 -32.09 29.16 -5.34
C THR A 40 -33.15 30.22 -5.65
N PRO A 41 -33.44 31.17 -4.73
CA PRO A 41 -34.34 32.27 -5.02
C PRO A 41 -33.89 33.05 -6.24
N TYR A 42 -34.84 33.40 -7.11
CA TYR A 42 -34.57 34.11 -8.35
C TYR A 42 -35.59 35.21 -8.58
N TRP A 43 -35.12 36.31 -9.15
CA TRP A 43 -35.99 37.27 -9.80
C TRP A 43 -36.36 36.76 -11.18
N TYR A 44 -37.50 37.16 -11.71
CA TYR A 44 -37.86 36.86 -13.08
C TYR A 44 -38.61 38.02 -13.72
N LEU A 45 -38.43 38.12 -15.04
CA LEU A 45 -39.17 39.01 -15.91
C LEU A 45 -39.96 38.12 -16.88
N ASN A 46 -41.24 38.39 -17.08
CA ASN A 46 -42.05 37.69 -18.06
C ASN A 46 -42.71 38.69 -18.99
N GLY A 47 -42.58 38.53 -20.29
CA GLY A 47 -43.37 39.26 -21.28
C GLY A 47 -44.47 38.34 -21.80
N ASN A 48 -45.71 38.82 -21.81
CA ASN A 48 -46.88 38.02 -22.18
C ASN A 48 -47.85 38.75 -23.11
N ILE A 49 -48.50 37.95 -23.94
CA ILE A 49 -49.54 38.38 -24.89
C ILE A 49 -50.66 37.35 -24.91
N GLY A 50 -51.84 37.79 -25.31
CA GLY A 50 -52.99 36.91 -25.46
C GLY A 50 -54.26 37.72 -25.66
N PHE A 51 -55.33 37.28 -25.02
CA PHE A 51 -56.64 37.88 -25.18
C PHE A 51 -57.33 38.08 -23.84
N ASN A 52 -58.23 39.06 -23.80
CA ASN A 52 -59.07 39.40 -22.68
C ASN A 52 -60.53 39.19 -23.03
N GLN A 53 -61.28 38.70 -22.05
CA GLN A 53 -62.71 38.46 -22.13
C GLN A 53 -63.39 39.26 -21.03
N PHE A 54 -64.51 39.91 -21.37
CA PHE A 54 -65.33 40.66 -20.42
C PHE A 54 -66.61 39.90 -20.09
N TYR A 55 -67.02 39.96 -18.83
CA TYR A 55 -68.18 39.29 -18.27
C TYR A 55 -68.95 40.31 -17.44
N GLY A 56 -70.15 40.67 -17.90
CA GLY A 56 -71.00 41.69 -17.31
C GLY A 56 -72.41 41.56 -17.82
N ASP A 57 -73.26 42.56 -17.61
CA ASP A 57 -74.65 42.53 -18.05
C ASP A 57 -74.82 42.63 -19.57
N LEU A 58 -73.85 43.23 -20.27
CA LEU A 58 -73.73 43.16 -21.72
C LEU A 58 -73.15 41.83 -22.24
N ASN A 59 -72.71 40.92 -21.35
CA ASN A 59 -72.29 39.57 -21.70
C ASN A 59 -72.65 38.53 -20.61
N PRO A 60 -73.95 38.32 -20.29
CA PRO A 60 -74.37 37.78 -18.99
C PRO A 60 -74.21 36.26 -18.82
N ASP A 61 -74.01 35.48 -19.89
CA ASP A 61 -74.08 34.00 -19.83
C ASP A 61 -73.10 33.23 -20.74
N ARG A 62 -71.89 33.75 -20.97
CA ARG A 62 -71.01 33.24 -22.05
C ARG A 62 -69.54 33.06 -21.65
N TYR A 63 -69.25 32.11 -20.75
CA TYR A 63 -67.87 31.64 -20.55
C TYR A 63 -67.37 30.92 -21.81
N PHE A 64 -66.24 31.35 -22.38
CA PHE A 64 -65.58 30.78 -23.57
C PHE A 64 -66.35 30.83 -24.92
N GLN A 65 -66.89 31.99 -25.31
CA GLN A 65 -67.51 32.17 -26.64
C GLN A 65 -66.58 32.70 -27.76
N LEU A 66 -67.11 32.65 -29.00
CA LEU A 66 -66.53 32.94 -30.34
C LEU A 66 -65.41 34.00 -30.37
N LEU A 67 -64.42 33.77 -31.24
CA LEU A 67 -63.18 34.56 -31.42
C LEU A 67 -63.41 36.08 -31.56
N ASP A 68 -64.59 36.47 -32.02
CA ASP A 68 -64.95 37.82 -32.48
C ASP A 68 -64.99 38.85 -31.33
N GLN A 69 -65.20 38.38 -30.09
CA GLN A 69 -65.25 39.22 -28.89
C GLN A 69 -63.93 39.28 -28.12
N TRP A 70 -62.92 38.50 -28.53
CA TRP A 70 -61.63 38.48 -27.87
C TRP A 70 -60.88 39.76 -28.17
N LYS A 71 -60.52 40.49 -27.12
CA LYS A 71 -59.72 41.70 -27.26
C LYS A 71 -58.29 41.42 -26.90
N PHE A 72 -57.35 42.08 -27.58
CA PHE A 72 -55.93 41.92 -27.31
C PHE A 72 -55.62 42.19 -25.83
N ALA A 73 -54.76 41.36 -25.25
CA ALA A 73 -54.18 41.56 -23.93
C ALA A 73 -52.66 41.39 -24.01
N GLY A 74 -51.91 42.26 -23.36
CA GLY A 74 -50.46 42.19 -23.30
C GLY A 74 -49.92 42.80 -22.03
N GLY A 75 -48.92 42.15 -21.44
CA GLY A 75 -48.42 42.55 -20.15
C GLY A 75 -47.01 42.08 -19.87
N ILE A 76 -46.52 42.54 -18.72
CA ILE A 76 -45.20 42.20 -18.21
C ILE A 76 -45.34 41.82 -16.75
N TYR A 77 -44.72 40.72 -16.34
CA TYR A 77 -44.56 40.36 -14.93
C TYR A 77 -43.13 40.65 -14.50
N PHE A 78 -42.99 41.21 -13.30
CA PHE A 78 -41.72 41.23 -12.60
C PHE A 78 -41.94 40.64 -11.21
N GLY A 79 -41.25 39.56 -10.89
CA GLY A 79 -41.49 38.82 -9.65
C GLY A 79 -40.26 38.17 -9.08
N ARG A 80 -40.39 37.72 -7.84
CA ARG A 80 -39.39 36.95 -7.12
C ARG A 80 -40.00 35.63 -6.64
N GLN A 81 -39.33 34.54 -6.97
CA GLN A 81 -39.63 33.23 -6.40
C GLN A 81 -38.79 33.05 -5.13
N PHE A 82 -39.44 32.88 -3.97
CA PHE A 82 -38.77 32.81 -2.66
C PHE A 82 -38.48 31.38 -2.21
N SER A 83 -39.32 30.43 -2.60
CA SER A 83 -39.16 29.00 -2.33
C SER A 83 -39.62 28.18 -3.54
N PRO A 84 -39.48 26.84 -3.58
CA PRO A 84 -40.07 26.02 -4.64
C PRO A 84 -41.58 26.19 -4.77
N THR A 85 -42.26 26.61 -3.69
CA THR A 85 -43.71 26.71 -3.63
C THR A 85 -44.22 28.14 -3.74
N LEU A 86 -43.53 29.13 -3.17
CA LEU A 86 -44.06 30.47 -2.97
C LEU A 86 -43.27 31.53 -3.75
N GLY A 87 -44.00 32.40 -4.43
CA GLY A 87 -43.48 33.58 -5.11
C GLY A 87 -44.38 34.81 -4.93
N LEU A 88 -43.87 35.96 -5.32
CA LEU A 88 -44.60 37.23 -5.40
C LEU A 88 -44.26 37.93 -6.71
N ARG A 89 -45.25 38.50 -7.38
CA ARG A 89 -45.05 39.22 -8.64
C ARG A 89 -45.92 40.45 -8.77
N GLY A 90 -45.35 41.50 -9.35
CA GLY A 90 -46.12 42.59 -9.93
C GLY A 90 -46.44 42.30 -11.39
N GLN A 91 -47.60 42.73 -11.86
CA GLN A 91 -48.00 42.72 -13.27
C GLN A 91 -48.35 44.14 -13.70
N LEU A 92 -47.91 44.50 -14.90
CA LEU A 92 -48.52 45.57 -15.70
C LEU A 92 -49.25 44.92 -16.86
N LEU A 93 -50.51 45.27 -17.09
CA LEU A 93 -51.34 44.70 -18.13
C LEU A 93 -52.06 45.80 -18.89
N TYR A 94 -51.97 45.76 -20.21
CA TYR A 94 -52.88 46.46 -21.10
C TYR A 94 -53.83 45.44 -21.71
N ALA A 95 -55.13 45.70 -21.67
CA ALA A 95 -56.11 44.82 -22.27
C ALA A 95 -57.26 45.61 -22.90
N GLY A 96 -57.75 45.15 -24.04
CA GLY A 96 -59.00 45.65 -24.58
C GLY A 96 -60.19 45.05 -23.84
N LEU A 97 -61.32 45.76 -23.86
CA LEU A 97 -62.61 45.36 -23.35
C LEU A 97 -63.60 45.32 -24.52
N GLY A 98 -64.41 44.26 -24.57
CA GLY A 98 -65.35 44.01 -25.65
C GLY A 98 -66.51 43.16 -25.18
N ALA A 99 -67.72 43.57 -25.51
CA ALA A 99 -68.95 42.81 -25.28
C ALA A 99 -69.98 43.20 -26.32
N GLU A 100 -70.92 42.30 -26.63
CA GLU A 100 -72.04 42.54 -27.54
C GLU A 100 -73.26 41.80 -27.00
N ASN A 101 -74.39 42.50 -26.93
CA ASN A 101 -75.69 41.94 -26.58
C ASN A 101 -76.68 42.28 -27.69
N THR A 102 -77.43 41.27 -28.15
CA THR A 102 -78.46 41.37 -29.21
C THR A 102 -79.83 40.90 -28.71
N ASP A 103 -80.01 40.74 -27.40
CA ASP A 103 -81.27 40.29 -26.82
C ASP A 103 -82.36 41.39 -26.97
N ALA A 104 -83.61 40.95 -27.11
CA ALA A 104 -84.75 41.81 -27.45
C ALA A 104 -84.85 43.07 -26.57
N GLY A 105 -84.54 44.23 -27.16
CA GLY A 105 -84.55 45.55 -26.50
C GLY A 105 -83.18 46.13 -26.15
N LYS A 106 -82.08 45.42 -26.42
CA LYS A 106 -80.69 45.90 -26.25
C LYS A 106 -79.82 45.46 -27.43
N ASN A 107 -79.82 46.20 -28.53
CA ASN A 107 -78.85 46.04 -29.63
C ASN A 107 -77.62 46.93 -29.36
N MET A 108 -76.71 46.50 -28.48
CA MET A 108 -75.58 47.32 -28.05
C MET A 108 -74.26 46.54 -28.02
N TYR A 109 -73.17 47.22 -28.37
CA TYR A 109 -71.82 46.71 -28.22
C TYR A 109 -70.93 47.67 -27.41
N MET A 110 -70.05 47.09 -26.60
CA MET A 110 -69.06 47.78 -25.78
C MET A 110 -67.68 47.65 -26.43
N VAL A 111 -66.96 48.76 -26.53
CA VAL A 111 -65.53 48.77 -26.83
C VAL A 111 -64.81 49.65 -25.83
N GLY A 112 -63.73 49.13 -25.29
CA GLY A 112 -62.88 49.88 -24.38
C GLY A 112 -61.50 49.29 -24.25
N ASP A 113 -60.73 49.86 -23.34
CA ASP A 113 -59.44 49.36 -22.94
C ASP A 113 -59.16 49.68 -21.47
N LEU A 114 -58.22 48.93 -20.91
CA LEU A 114 -57.76 49.09 -19.55
C LEU A 114 -56.24 49.04 -19.45
N LEU A 115 -55.73 49.75 -18.46
CA LEU A 115 -54.37 49.63 -17.96
C LEU A 115 -54.44 49.18 -16.50
N GLU A 116 -54.00 47.97 -16.21
CA GLU A 116 -53.98 47.38 -14.87
C GLU A 116 -52.55 47.27 -14.35
N TYR A 117 -52.39 47.56 -13.06
CA TYR A 117 -51.25 47.12 -12.28
C TYR A 117 -51.72 46.34 -11.06
N ASN A 118 -51.11 45.19 -10.83
CA ASN A 118 -51.49 44.33 -9.71
C ASN A 118 -50.29 43.64 -9.08
N LEU A 119 -50.47 43.16 -7.86
CA LEU A 119 -49.50 42.42 -7.07
C LEU A 119 -50.12 41.08 -6.66
N ASN A 120 -49.49 39.97 -7.05
CA ASN A 120 -49.99 38.61 -6.79
C ASN A 120 -49.00 37.79 -6.00
N ALA A 121 -49.49 37.04 -5.03
CA ALA A 121 -48.80 35.86 -4.49
C ALA A 121 -49.02 34.67 -5.45
N THR A 122 -47.98 33.88 -5.67
CA THR A 122 -48.02 32.69 -6.53
C THR A 122 -47.70 31.44 -5.72
N LEU A 123 -48.46 30.37 -5.93
CA LEU A 123 -48.32 29.11 -5.21
C LEU A 123 -48.22 27.94 -6.21
N SER A 124 -47.06 27.27 -6.28
CA SER A 124 -46.87 26.04 -7.06
C SER A 124 -47.51 24.85 -6.35
N PHE A 125 -48.53 24.26 -6.97
CA PHE A 125 -49.24 23.11 -6.43
C PHE A 125 -48.43 21.83 -6.52
N LEU A 126 -47.68 21.62 -7.61
CA LEU A 126 -46.86 20.43 -7.78
C LEU A 126 -45.74 20.36 -6.74
N ASN A 127 -45.11 21.50 -6.43
CA ASN A 127 -44.07 21.56 -5.41
C ASN A 127 -44.62 21.59 -3.97
N LEU A 128 -45.90 21.89 -3.79
CA LEU A 128 -46.56 21.88 -2.48
C LEU A 128 -46.81 20.45 -2.00
N PHE A 129 -47.25 19.55 -2.89
CA PHE A 129 -47.69 18.20 -2.53
C PHE A 129 -46.71 17.07 -2.91
N SER A 130 -45.68 17.34 -3.71
CA SER A 130 -44.68 16.32 -4.08
C SER A 130 -43.53 16.19 -3.08
N ARG A 131 -43.01 14.95 -2.94
CA ARG A 131 -41.73 14.66 -2.27
C ARG A 131 -40.53 15.16 -3.07
N ASP A 132 -40.63 15.24 -4.40
CA ASP A 132 -39.54 15.64 -5.29
C ASP A 132 -39.86 16.98 -5.98
N LYS A 133 -39.34 18.07 -5.40
CA LYS A 133 -39.76 19.45 -5.72
C LYS A 133 -38.83 20.19 -6.68
N TYR A 134 -37.81 19.54 -7.26
CA TYR A 134 -36.62 20.27 -7.76
C TYR A 134 -36.16 19.90 -9.18
N SER A 135 -36.86 19.04 -9.92
CA SER A 135 -36.43 18.58 -11.25
C SER A 135 -37.47 18.70 -12.36
N ARG A 136 -38.59 19.41 -12.14
CA ARG A 136 -39.71 19.39 -13.08
C ARG A 136 -39.56 20.45 -14.18
N LYS A 137 -39.60 19.99 -15.44
CA LYS A 137 -39.78 20.88 -16.59
C LYS A 137 -41.16 21.55 -16.61
N PHE A 138 -42.13 21.00 -15.88
CA PHE A 138 -43.53 21.44 -15.88
C PHE A 138 -43.97 21.83 -14.46
N ASP A 139 -44.66 22.95 -14.33
CA ASP A 139 -45.28 23.39 -13.08
C ASP A 139 -46.74 23.79 -13.31
N PHE A 140 -47.58 23.53 -12.31
CA PHE A 140 -48.97 23.99 -12.24
C PHE A 140 -49.13 24.80 -10.95
N TYR A 141 -49.56 26.05 -11.09
CA TYR A 141 -49.59 27.01 -9.99
C TYR A 141 -50.87 27.84 -10.01
N GLY A 142 -51.24 28.33 -8.84
CA GLY A 142 -52.30 29.31 -8.65
C GLY A 142 -51.71 30.66 -8.26
N PHE A 143 -52.47 31.71 -8.49
CA PHE A 143 -52.13 33.04 -8.00
C PHE A 143 -53.37 33.81 -7.57
N ALA A 144 -53.19 34.69 -6.59
CA ALA A 144 -54.20 35.64 -6.15
C ALA A 144 -53.53 36.90 -5.64
N GLY A 145 -54.22 38.03 -5.74
CA GLY A 145 -53.60 39.32 -5.47
C GLY A 145 -54.57 40.46 -5.28
N ILE A 146 -53.99 41.65 -5.27
CA ILE A 146 -54.70 42.93 -5.25
C ILE A 146 -54.22 43.75 -6.45
N GLY A 147 -55.16 44.41 -7.12
CA GLY A 147 -54.89 45.16 -8.32
C GLY A 147 -55.69 46.45 -8.37
N GLN A 148 -55.22 47.35 -9.22
CA GLN A 148 -55.93 48.57 -9.56
C GLN A 148 -55.82 48.77 -11.08
N PHE A 149 -56.93 49.15 -11.71
CA PHE A 149 -56.98 49.31 -13.15
C PHE A 149 -57.69 50.61 -13.56
N HIS A 150 -57.26 51.11 -14.71
CA HIS A 150 -57.68 52.36 -15.32
C HIS A 150 -58.43 52.02 -16.61
N ALA A 151 -59.75 52.11 -16.61
CA ALA A 151 -60.58 51.70 -17.75
C ALA A 151 -61.22 52.91 -18.46
N ARG A 152 -61.44 52.74 -19.77
CA ARG A 152 -62.30 53.62 -20.58
C ARG A 152 -63.15 52.73 -21.47
N THR A 153 -64.47 52.84 -21.37
CA THR A 153 -65.43 52.03 -22.13
C THR A 153 -66.49 52.92 -22.78
N ASN A 154 -66.84 52.56 -24.02
CA ASN A 154 -67.82 53.25 -24.85
C ASN A 154 -68.86 52.24 -25.32
N ILE A 155 -70.14 52.62 -25.27
CA ILE A 155 -71.24 51.76 -25.70
C ILE A 155 -71.93 52.38 -26.89
N ARG A 156 -72.20 51.56 -27.89
CA ARG A 156 -72.77 51.95 -29.17
C ARG A 156 -73.90 51.01 -29.55
N ASP A 157 -74.87 51.56 -30.25
CA ASP A 157 -75.98 50.81 -30.83
C ASP A 157 -75.47 50.03 -32.04
N ILE A 158 -75.85 48.76 -32.15
CA ILE A 158 -75.34 47.86 -33.20
C ILE A 158 -75.86 48.28 -34.59
N ASP A 159 -77.09 48.77 -34.69
CA ASP A 159 -77.74 49.06 -35.97
C ASP A 159 -77.37 50.45 -36.52
N THR A 160 -77.15 51.42 -35.64
CA THR A 160 -76.92 52.83 -36.01
C THR A 160 -75.49 53.30 -35.83
N ASP A 161 -74.65 52.53 -35.14
CA ASP A 161 -73.33 52.94 -34.61
C ASP A 161 -73.41 54.21 -33.74
N ALA A 162 -74.62 54.65 -33.38
CA ALA A 162 -74.83 55.81 -32.54
C ALA A 162 -74.36 55.48 -31.13
N ARG A 163 -73.66 56.43 -30.52
CA ARG A 163 -73.18 56.30 -29.15
C ARG A 163 -74.36 56.35 -28.18
N VAL A 164 -74.65 55.24 -27.50
CA VAL A 164 -75.77 55.07 -26.56
C VAL A 164 -75.36 55.46 -25.15
N GLY A 165 -74.09 55.22 -24.79
CA GLY A 165 -73.56 55.47 -23.46
C GLY A 165 -72.05 55.64 -23.43
N HIS A 166 -71.56 56.25 -22.36
CA HIS A 166 -70.13 56.38 -22.07
C HIS A 166 -69.93 56.26 -20.57
N VAL A 167 -68.92 55.55 -20.12
CA VAL A 167 -68.47 55.64 -18.73
C VAL A 167 -67.68 56.94 -18.54
N TYR A 168 -68.41 58.03 -18.26
CA TYR A 168 -68.13 58.89 -17.11
C TYR A 168 -69.41 58.81 -16.27
N PRO A 169 -69.48 58.00 -15.19
CA PRO A 169 -70.77 57.72 -14.57
C PRO A 169 -71.40 59.00 -14.02
N TYR A 170 -72.52 59.41 -14.62
CA TYR A 170 -73.43 60.37 -14.00
C TYR A 170 -74.07 59.64 -12.81
N GLY A 171 -73.71 60.02 -11.59
CA GLY A 171 -74.71 60.06 -10.52
C GLY A 171 -74.47 59.38 -9.17
N ARG A 172 -73.31 58.80 -8.82
CA ARG A 172 -72.97 58.48 -7.40
C ARG A 172 -71.48 58.61 -7.07
N VAL A 173 -71.20 59.01 -5.85
CA VAL A 173 -69.94 59.54 -5.31
C VAL A 173 -68.81 58.50 -5.23
N GLY A 174 -67.63 58.82 -5.79
CA GLY A 174 -66.32 58.24 -5.45
C GLY A 174 -65.43 57.83 -6.63
N TYR A 175 -64.32 58.58 -6.87
CA TYR A 175 -63.18 58.25 -7.77
C TYR A 175 -63.29 58.54 -9.29
N PHE A 176 -63.91 59.66 -9.66
CA PHE A 176 -64.00 60.10 -11.06
C PHE A 176 -62.74 60.85 -11.55
N GLY A 177 -62.19 60.45 -12.70
CA GLY A 177 -61.17 61.22 -13.43
C GLY A 177 -59.77 61.29 -12.79
N MET A 178 -59.53 60.54 -11.71
CA MET A 178 -58.23 60.47 -11.01
C MET A 178 -57.24 59.49 -11.65
N GLY A 179 -57.66 58.75 -12.68
CA GLY A 179 -56.83 57.80 -13.39
C GLY A 179 -55.94 58.43 -14.48
N ILE A 180 -54.99 57.65 -14.98
CA ILE A 180 -54.09 58.04 -16.06
C ILE A 180 -54.92 58.35 -17.31
N ASP A 181 -54.63 59.45 -18.00
CA ASP A 181 -55.36 59.88 -19.20
C ASP A 181 -56.89 59.98 -19.00
N LYS A 182 -57.30 60.49 -17.83
CA LYS A 182 -58.71 60.68 -17.42
C LYS A 182 -59.56 59.41 -17.45
N ARG A 183 -58.93 58.24 -17.35
CA ARG A 183 -59.59 56.93 -17.22
C ARG A 183 -60.26 56.79 -15.84
N ALA A 184 -61.29 55.95 -15.76
CA ALA A 184 -61.93 55.60 -14.50
C ALA A 184 -61.05 54.61 -13.72
N LEU A 185 -60.93 54.81 -12.41
CA LEU A 185 -60.01 54.07 -11.55
C LEU A 185 -60.77 53.09 -10.66
N PHE A 186 -60.40 51.82 -10.72
CA PHE A 186 -61.09 50.75 -10.02
C PHE A 186 -60.13 49.82 -9.30
N MET A 187 -60.59 49.21 -8.21
CA MET A 187 -59.88 48.12 -7.53
C MET A 187 -60.30 46.78 -8.12
N SER A 188 -59.37 45.83 -8.14
CA SER A 188 -59.62 44.44 -8.54
C SER A 188 -58.92 43.47 -7.61
N VAL A 189 -59.50 42.28 -7.51
CA VAL A 189 -58.89 41.10 -6.89
C VAL A 189 -58.59 40.12 -8.03
N PRO A 190 -57.35 40.11 -8.57
CA PRO A 190 -56.92 39.10 -9.50
C PRO A 190 -56.79 37.73 -8.84
N TYR A 191 -57.28 36.70 -9.53
CA TYR A 191 -56.99 35.31 -9.20
C TYR A 191 -56.99 34.44 -10.45
N GLY A 192 -56.17 33.41 -10.48
CA GLY A 192 -56.02 32.59 -11.67
C GLY A 192 -55.17 31.34 -11.48
N LEU A 193 -55.07 30.59 -12.57
CA LEU A 193 -54.29 29.37 -12.67
C LEU A 193 -53.32 29.50 -13.84
N GLY A 194 -52.16 28.91 -13.67
CA GLY A 194 -51.11 28.94 -14.67
C GLY A 194 -50.40 27.60 -14.80
N ILE A 195 -49.89 27.38 -16.00
CA ILE A 195 -48.94 26.32 -16.31
C ILE A 195 -47.63 26.99 -16.71
N ALA A 196 -46.51 26.48 -16.19
CA ALA A 196 -45.18 26.91 -16.60
C ALA A 196 -44.40 25.72 -17.16
N TYR A 197 -43.65 25.98 -18.23
CA TYR A 197 -42.74 25.02 -18.85
C TYR A 197 -41.33 25.60 -18.91
N SER A 198 -40.33 24.91 -18.37
CA SER A 198 -38.92 25.34 -18.40
C SER A 198 -38.24 24.84 -19.67
N ILE A 199 -37.87 25.77 -20.56
CA ILE A 199 -37.08 25.49 -21.77
C ILE A 199 -35.60 25.29 -21.39
N SER A 200 -35.08 26.20 -20.56
CA SER A 200 -33.76 26.14 -19.96
C SER A 200 -33.82 26.65 -18.52
N GLU A 201 -32.67 26.73 -17.85
CA GLU A 201 -32.61 27.30 -16.50
C GLU A 201 -33.08 28.75 -16.48
N LYS A 202 -32.69 29.53 -17.50
CA LYS A 202 -33.04 30.96 -17.58
C LYS A 202 -34.33 31.22 -18.33
N LEU A 203 -34.77 30.34 -19.23
CA LEU A 203 -35.93 30.59 -20.08
C LEU A 203 -37.06 29.60 -19.81
N GLY A 204 -38.28 30.12 -19.71
CA GLY A 204 -39.50 29.32 -19.61
C GLY A 204 -40.65 29.93 -20.38
N LEU A 205 -41.70 29.13 -20.57
CA LEU A 205 -42.98 29.55 -21.10
C LEU A 205 -44.02 29.49 -19.98
N THR A 206 -45.01 30.37 -20.05
CA THR A 206 -46.15 30.38 -19.13
C THR A 206 -47.43 30.48 -19.93
N LEU A 207 -48.45 29.69 -19.59
CA LEU A 207 -49.82 29.90 -20.05
C LEU A 207 -50.69 30.12 -18.82
N GLU A 208 -51.32 31.28 -18.73
CA GLU A 208 -52.13 31.68 -17.59
C GLU A 208 -53.54 32.05 -18.02
N THR A 209 -54.53 31.64 -17.25
CA THR A 209 -55.89 32.13 -17.34
C THR A 209 -56.31 32.68 -15.98
N SER A 210 -56.99 33.82 -15.98
CA SER A 210 -57.33 34.50 -14.74
C SER A 210 -58.64 35.25 -14.85
N ALA A 211 -59.22 35.53 -13.69
CA ALA A 211 -60.36 36.40 -13.53
C ALA A 211 -59.97 37.59 -12.64
N ARG A 212 -60.67 38.70 -12.83
CA ARG A 212 -60.63 39.89 -11.98
C ARG A 212 -61.99 40.04 -11.35
N TYR A 213 -62.07 39.80 -10.05
CA TYR A 213 -63.25 40.24 -9.30
C TYR A 213 -63.11 41.75 -9.09
N THR A 214 -64.05 42.52 -9.61
CA THR A 214 -64.10 43.96 -9.40
C THR A 214 -65.26 44.30 -8.47
N GLY A 215 -65.13 45.41 -7.72
CA GLY A 215 -66.25 46.00 -7.00
C GLY A 215 -67.05 46.97 -7.88
N ALA A 216 -66.84 46.94 -9.20
CA ALA A 216 -67.45 47.85 -10.16
C ALA A 216 -68.56 47.12 -10.91
N ASP A 217 -69.72 47.76 -10.97
CA ASP A 217 -70.94 47.29 -11.64
C ASP A 217 -71.30 48.22 -12.81
N GLU A 218 -70.32 49.01 -13.25
CA GLU A 218 -70.51 50.14 -14.16
C GLU A 218 -69.55 50.09 -15.35
N LEU A 219 -68.73 49.04 -15.49
CA LEU A 219 -67.74 48.92 -16.56
C LEU A 219 -68.41 48.87 -17.93
N ASP A 220 -69.60 48.28 -18.00
CA ASP A 220 -70.45 48.22 -19.19
C ASP A 220 -71.62 49.24 -19.16
N SER A 221 -71.52 50.27 -18.31
CA SER A 221 -72.52 51.32 -18.05
C SER A 221 -73.94 50.83 -17.71
N TYR A 222 -74.11 49.57 -17.31
CA TYR A 222 -75.39 49.01 -16.90
C TYR A 222 -75.30 48.51 -15.45
N VAL A 223 -75.97 49.21 -14.53
CA VAL A 223 -75.95 48.86 -13.10
C VAL A 223 -77.03 47.81 -12.81
N SER A 224 -76.65 46.65 -12.27
CA SER A 224 -77.55 45.60 -11.80
C SER A 224 -77.12 45.03 -10.43
N ASP A 225 -77.52 43.79 -10.10
CA ASP A 225 -77.13 43.12 -8.85
C ASP A 225 -75.80 42.33 -9.02
N LYS A 226 -75.05 42.50 -10.12
CA LYS A 226 -73.91 41.65 -10.49
C LYS A 226 -72.68 42.45 -10.97
N ASN A 227 -71.68 42.57 -10.11
CA ASN A 227 -70.39 43.17 -10.47
C ASN A 227 -69.76 42.60 -11.75
N ASP A 228 -69.20 43.50 -12.55
CA ASP A 228 -68.46 43.20 -13.77
C ASP A 228 -67.13 42.51 -13.48
N GLN A 229 -66.77 41.58 -14.37
CA GLN A 229 -65.51 40.85 -14.34
C GLN A 229 -64.85 40.85 -15.71
N TYR A 230 -63.54 40.69 -15.72
CA TYR A 230 -62.81 40.39 -16.95
C TYR A 230 -61.70 39.40 -16.65
N GLY A 231 -61.27 38.69 -17.67
CA GLY A 231 -60.31 37.61 -17.52
C GLY A 231 -59.36 37.51 -18.71
N PRO A 232 -58.09 37.88 -18.54
CA PRO A 232 -57.09 37.66 -19.57
C PRO A 232 -56.59 36.21 -19.54
N THR A 233 -56.42 35.65 -20.73
CA THR A 233 -55.63 34.43 -21.00
C THR A 233 -54.35 34.83 -21.73
N LEU A 234 -53.20 34.51 -21.14
CA LEU A 234 -51.89 35.05 -21.50
C LEU A 234 -50.87 33.94 -21.70
N LEU A 235 -50.22 33.94 -22.86
CA LEU A 235 -49.01 33.16 -23.13
C LEU A 235 -47.80 34.08 -22.92
N GLY A 236 -46.83 33.63 -22.14
CA GLY A 236 -45.66 34.44 -21.78
C GLY A 236 -44.34 33.70 -21.90
N ILE A 237 -43.27 34.48 -22.06
CA ILE A 237 -41.88 34.01 -21.99
C ILE A 237 -41.27 34.58 -20.72
N THR A 238 -40.78 33.71 -19.85
CA THR A 238 -40.13 34.04 -18.58
C THR A 238 -38.62 33.97 -18.73
N TYR A 239 -37.92 35.05 -18.34
CA TYR A 239 -36.49 35.07 -18.11
C TYR A 239 -36.19 35.10 -16.60
N ARG A 240 -35.45 34.10 -16.09
CA ARG A 240 -35.06 33.95 -14.68
C ARG A 240 -33.65 34.47 -14.44
N MET A 241 -33.50 35.22 -13.35
CA MET A 241 -32.28 35.89 -12.91
C MET A 241 -31.91 35.40 -11.51
N TYR A 242 -30.87 34.59 -11.43
CA TYR A 242 -30.32 34.07 -10.18
C TYR A 242 -29.32 35.06 -9.58
N SER A 243 -29.44 35.32 -8.27
CA SER A 243 -28.45 36.13 -7.53
C SER A 243 -27.38 35.29 -6.82
N ALA A 244 -27.63 33.99 -6.70
CA ALA A 244 -26.82 32.99 -5.99
C ALA A 244 -26.37 31.89 -6.96
N ALA A 245 -25.35 31.13 -6.58
CA ALA A 245 -24.75 30.10 -7.44
C ALA A 245 -25.77 29.02 -7.85
N ASN A 246 -25.81 28.59 -9.12
CA ASN A 246 -26.64 27.44 -9.48
C ASN A 246 -25.89 26.13 -9.19
N LEU A 247 -25.98 25.66 -7.94
CA LEU A 247 -25.26 24.46 -7.48
C LEU A 247 -25.77 23.20 -8.20
N ASP A 248 -27.08 23.09 -8.47
CA ASP A 248 -27.66 21.93 -9.17
C ASP A 248 -27.14 21.79 -10.60
N LYS A 249 -26.87 22.92 -11.27
CA LYS A 249 -26.22 22.91 -12.59
C LYS A 249 -24.82 22.33 -12.48
N MET A 250 -24.02 22.82 -11.53
CA MET A 250 -22.65 22.33 -11.31
C MET A 250 -22.62 20.85 -10.94
N ALA A 251 -23.62 20.37 -10.18
CA ALA A 251 -23.78 18.95 -9.88
C ALA A 251 -24.04 18.12 -11.14
N ARG A 252 -25.02 18.51 -11.97
CA ARG A 252 -25.35 17.80 -13.22
C ARG A 252 -24.18 17.79 -14.21
N GLU A 253 -23.43 18.88 -14.28
CA GLU A 253 -22.32 19.04 -15.23
C GLU A 253 -20.98 18.57 -14.64
N PHE A 254 -20.92 18.04 -13.40
CA PHE A 254 -19.65 17.63 -12.79
C PHE A 254 -18.92 16.55 -13.60
N SER A 255 -19.68 15.68 -14.30
CA SER A 255 -19.14 14.67 -15.22
C SER A 255 -18.48 15.23 -16.48
N THR A 256 -18.57 16.54 -16.72
CA THR A 256 -17.85 17.21 -17.81
C THR A 256 -16.40 17.57 -17.43
N ILE A 257 -16.03 17.47 -16.14
CA ILE A 257 -14.64 17.59 -15.71
C ILE A 257 -13.90 16.32 -16.14
N ASP A 258 -12.85 16.50 -16.92
CA ASP A 258 -11.99 15.42 -17.37
C ASP A 258 -10.94 15.11 -16.29
N PHE A 259 -10.89 13.85 -15.85
CA PHE A 259 -9.99 13.40 -14.80
C PHE A 259 -8.95 12.45 -15.36
N THR A 260 -7.68 12.75 -15.11
CA THR A 260 -6.57 11.84 -15.36
C THR A 260 -5.95 11.42 -14.04
N VAL A 261 -5.89 10.11 -13.78
CA VAL A 261 -5.25 9.56 -12.58
C VAL A 261 -3.92 8.94 -12.95
N THR A 262 -2.92 9.15 -12.10
CA THR A 262 -1.60 8.53 -12.23
C THR A 262 -1.22 7.86 -10.90
N PRO A 263 -0.92 6.55 -10.90
CA PRO A 263 -1.07 5.62 -12.03
C PRO A 263 -2.55 5.38 -12.43
N GLU A 264 -2.79 4.90 -13.65
CA GLU A 264 -4.14 4.65 -14.20
C GLU A 264 -4.91 3.59 -13.39
N VAL A 265 -4.20 2.53 -13.01
CA VAL A 265 -4.61 1.55 -12.00
C VAL A 265 -3.76 1.82 -10.78
N LEU A 266 -4.35 1.93 -9.59
CA LEU A 266 -3.59 2.26 -8.38
C LEU A 266 -2.56 1.17 -8.07
N GLU A 267 -1.41 1.53 -7.52
CA GLU A 267 -0.32 0.59 -7.23
C GLU A 267 0.13 0.71 -5.77
N LEU A 268 0.30 -0.44 -5.12
CA LEU A 268 0.93 -0.53 -3.81
C LEU A 268 2.44 -0.34 -3.95
N HIS A 269 3.03 0.50 -3.09
CA HIS A 269 4.47 0.60 -2.92
C HIS A 269 4.81 0.58 -1.43
N GLY A 270 5.48 -0.48 -1.00
CA GLY A 270 5.67 -0.74 0.44
C GLY A 270 4.34 -1.00 1.13
N ASP A 271 3.97 -0.13 2.07
CA ASP A 271 2.71 -0.19 2.84
C ASP A 271 1.66 0.83 2.38
N SER A 272 1.96 1.61 1.34
CA SER A 272 1.19 2.80 0.97
C SER A 272 0.92 2.86 -0.53
N VAL A 273 -0.20 3.50 -0.88
CA VAL A 273 -0.59 3.79 -2.27
C VAL A 273 -0.45 5.29 -2.49
N ARG A 274 0.23 5.66 -3.57
CA ARG A 274 0.37 7.05 -4.01
C ARG A 274 -0.48 7.26 -5.26
N LEU A 275 -1.16 8.39 -5.32
CA LEU A 275 -1.87 8.79 -6.52
C LEU A 275 -1.79 10.29 -6.76
N THR A 276 -1.91 10.65 -8.03
CA THR A 276 -2.13 12.02 -8.48
C THR A 276 -3.35 12.05 -9.37
N VAL A 277 -4.31 12.93 -9.08
CA VAL A 277 -5.47 13.21 -9.94
C VAL A 277 -5.31 14.62 -10.52
N VAL A 278 -5.33 14.71 -11.84
CA VAL A 278 -5.40 15.98 -12.56
C VAL A 278 -6.83 16.15 -13.08
N GLY A 279 -7.53 17.17 -12.58
CA GLY A 279 -8.87 17.53 -13.05
C GLY A 279 -8.80 18.72 -14.00
N ARG A 280 -9.31 18.56 -15.22
CA ARG A 280 -9.45 19.63 -16.23
C ARG A 280 -10.89 20.13 -16.22
N VAL A 281 -11.07 21.33 -15.68
CA VAL A 281 -12.37 21.97 -15.53
C VAL A 281 -12.70 22.75 -16.81
N PRO A 282 -13.84 22.47 -17.47
CA PRO A 282 -14.21 23.17 -18.69
C PRO A 282 -14.62 24.62 -18.43
N GLU A 283 -14.53 25.44 -19.48
CA GLU A 283 -15.03 26.82 -19.47
C GLU A 283 -16.49 26.88 -19.02
N LYS A 284 -16.82 27.91 -18.23
CA LYS A 284 -18.16 28.25 -17.74
C LYS A 284 -18.80 27.21 -16.80
N TYR A 285 -18.08 26.15 -16.42
CA TYR A 285 -18.51 25.20 -15.41
C TYR A 285 -18.53 25.82 -14.02
N PHE A 286 -17.38 26.34 -13.58
CA PHE A 286 -17.19 26.77 -12.19
C PHE A 286 -17.86 28.12 -11.93
N HIS A 287 -18.80 28.17 -10.99
CA HIS A 287 -19.47 29.42 -10.62
C HIS A 287 -18.59 30.22 -9.64
N ARG A 288 -18.45 31.53 -9.88
CA ARG A 288 -17.56 32.41 -9.10
C ARG A 288 -17.80 32.41 -7.59
N LYS A 289 -19.05 32.20 -7.15
CA LYS A 289 -19.46 32.14 -5.73
C LYS A 289 -19.60 30.73 -5.16
N ALA A 290 -19.31 29.69 -5.93
CA ALA A 290 -19.43 28.32 -5.46
C ALA A 290 -18.07 27.77 -5.02
N ALA A 291 -18.08 26.67 -4.28
CA ALA A 291 -16.92 25.87 -3.94
C ALA A 291 -17.27 24.38 -4.07
N ILE A 292 -16.24 23.54 -4.21
CA ILE A 292 -16.35 22.08 -4.23
C ILE A 292 -15.39 21.51 -3.20
N LEU A 293 -15.90 20.71 -2.26
CA LEU A 293 -15.07 19.83 -1.45
C LEU A 293 -14.76 18.59 -2.29
N PHE A 294 -13.52 18.50 -2.78
CA PHE A 294 -13.03 17.37 -3.54
C PHE A 294 -12.35 16.40 -2.58
N GLN A 295 -13.05 15.32 -2.26
CA GLN A 295 -12.57 14.27 -1.36
C GLN A 295 -12.83 12.89 -1.97
N PRO A 296 -11.84 12.32 -2.70
CA PRO A 296 -11.96 10.97 -3.21
C PRO A 296 -12.06 9.93 -2.08
N VAL A 297 -12.69 8.81 -2.38
CA VAL A 297 -12.78 7.66 -1.47
C VAL A 297 -12.36 6.40 -2.21
N VAL A 298 -11.63 5.54 -1.50
CA VAL A 298 -11.34 4.17 -1.96
C VAL A 298 -12.46 3.29 -1.46
N LYS A 299 -13.30 2.81 -2.39
CA LYS A 299 -14.48 2.00 -2.10
C LYS A 299 -14.18 0.52 -2.35
N TYR A 300 -14.53 -0.33 -1.40
CA TYR A 300 -14.33 -1.77 -1.45
C TYR A 300 -15.55 -2.51 -0.83
N SER A 301 -15.59 -3.84 -0.92
CA SER A 301 -16.79 -4.61 -0.57
C SER A 301 -17.25 -4.45 0.89
N THR A 302 -16.32 -4.25 1.82
CA THR A 302 -16.60 -4.12 3.26
C THR A 302 -16.76 -2.67 3.73
N GLY A 303 -16.52 -1.66 2.88
CA GLY A 303 -16.66 -0.25 3.26
C GLY A 303 -15.93 0.72 2.32
N GLU A 304 -15.62 1.90 2.86
CA GLU A 304 -14.87 2.93 2.14
C GLU A 304 -13.84 3.60 3.07
N THR A 305 -12.74 4.05 2.49
CA THR A 305 -11.74 4.88 3.17
C THR A 305 -11.67 6.23 2.47
N ALA A 306 -12.03 7.30 3.18
CA ALA A 306 -11.95 8.65 2.67
C ALA A 306 -10.49 9.13 2.64
N LEU A 307 -10.10 9.74 1.52
CA LEU A 307 -8.77 10.33 1.34
C LEU A 307 -8.77 11.78 1.82
N LYS A 308 -7.62 12.46 1.71
CA LYS A 308 -7.52 13.89 2.06
C LYS A 308 -8.50 14.71 1.22
N ALA A 309 -9.16 15.67 1.84
CA ALA A 309 -10.02 16.61 1.13
C ALA A 309 -9.24 17.86 0.70
N ILE A 310 -9.60 18.41 -0.45
CA ILE A 310 -9.18 19.76 -0.88
C ILE A 310 -10.41 20.58 -1.26
N ASN A 311 -10.31 21.90 -1.15
CA ASN A 311 -11.33 22.81 -1.62
C ASN A 311 -10.95 23.36 -3.00
N LEU A 312 -11.89 23.29 -3.94
CA LEU A 312 -11.85 24.06 -5.17
C LEU A 312 -12.77 25.27 -4.98
N LEU A 313 -12.26 26.47 -5.22
CA LEU A 313 -12.94 27.73 -4.91
C LEU A 313 -13.24 28.51 -6.19
N GLY A 314 -14.41 29.13 -6.26
CA GLY A 314 -14.71 30.10 -7.32
C GLY A 314 -13.98 31.41 -7.07
N GLU A 315 -13.85 32.23 -8.12
CA GLU A 315 -13.09 33.49 -8.09
C GLU A 315 -13.52 34.48 -6.98
N ASP A 316 -14.79 34.45 -6.57
CA ASP A 316 -15.36 35.35 -5.56
C ASP A 316 -15.49 34.66 -4.18
N VAL A 317 -15.00 33.43 -4.02
CA VAL A 317 -15.03 32.70 -2.75
C VAL A 317 -13.75 32.95 -1.97
N PRO A 318 -13.79 33.67 -0.83
CA PRO A 318 -12.64 33.81 0.05
C PRO A 318 -12.39 32.49 0.80
N GLY A 319 -11.13 32.15 1.05
CA GLY A 319 -10.75 30.99 1.86
C GLY A 319 -9.49 30.29 1.35
N ASP A 320 -9.20 29.15 1.97
CA ASP A 320 -8.08 28.28 1.63
C ASP A 320 -8.55 27.19 0.65
N GLY A 321 -7.95 27.18 -0.54
CA GLY A 321 -8.24 26.20 -1.59
C GLY A 321 -7.64 26.60 -2.93
N ILE A 322 -7.93 25.80 -3.96
CA ILE A 322 -7.48 26.04 -5.33
C ILE A 322 -8.55 26.86 -6.05
N THR A 323 -8.24 28.10 -6.42
CA THR A 323 -9.16 28.94 -7.19
C THR A 323 -9.28 28.45 -8.63
N ILE A 324 -10.50 28.21 -9.09
CA ILE A 324 -10.83 27.84 -10.48
C ILE A 324 -11.58 29.00 -11.14
N SER A 325 -11.02 29.49 -12.25
CA SER A 325 -11.62 30.58 -13.01
C SER A 325 -12.88 30.13 -13.75
N ARG A 326 -13.74 31.09 -14.08
CA ARG A 326 -14.88 30.84 -14.96
C ARG A 326 -14.45 30.45 -16.37
N ASP A 327 -13.24 30.80 -16.79
CA ASP A 327 -12.66 30.38 -18.07
C ASP A 327 -12.09 28.94 -18.01
N GLY A 328 -12.41 28.20 -16.95
CA GLY A 328 -11.93 26.84 -16.72
C GLY A 328 -10.54 26.81 -16.11
N GLY A 329 -9.87 25.68 -16.22
CA GLY A 329 -8.50 25.50 -15.73
C GLY A 329 -8.20 24.07 -15.34
N THR A 330 -7.07 23.87 -14.67
CA THR A 330 -6.65 22.55 -14.19
C THR A 330 -6.30 22.60 -12.72
N PHE A 331 -6.65 21.56 -11.98
CA PHE A 331 -6.16 21.36 -10.62
C PHE A 331 -5.43 20.03 -10.50
N THR A 332 -4.49 19.96 -9.57
CA THR A 332 -3.76 18.73 -9.24
C THR A 332 -4.02 18.37 -7.79
N TYR A 333 -4.47 17.15 -7.56
CA TYR A 333 -4.64 16.52 -6.26
C TYR A 333 -3.59 15.43 -6.13
N THR A 334 -2.91 15.33 -4.99
CA THR A 334 -1.96 14.25 -4.71
C THR A 334 -2.18 13.76 -3.30
N ASP A 335 -2.22 12.44 -3.14
CA ASP A 335 -2.32 11.82 -1.82
C ASP A 335 -1.47 10.55 -1.72
N VAL A 336 -1.16 10.20 -0.47
CA VAL A 336 -0.52 8.94 -0.07
C VAL A 336 -1.33 8.40 1.10
N PHE A 337 -1.84 7.18 0.97
CA PHE A 337 -2.64 6.53 2.00
C PHE A 337 -2.17 5.09 2.26
N ALA A 338 -2.34 4.63 3.48
CA ALA A 338 -1.96 3.28 3.88
C ALA A 338 -2.91 2.24 3.27
N TYR A 339 -2.33 1.16 2.75
CA TYR A 339 -3.09 0.04 2.20
C TYR A 339 -3.70 -0.82 3.32
N LYS A 340 -4.89 -1.35 3.06
CA LYS A 340 -5.53 -2.38 3.89
C LYS A 340 -5.90 -3.58 3.01
N PRO A 341 -5.81 -4.82 3.50
CA PRO A 341 -6.11 -6.03 2.70
C PRO A 341 -7.48 -6.00 2.01
N GLU A 342 -8.50 -5.39 2.62
CA GLU A 342 -9.84 -5.30 2.04
C GLU A 342 -9.89 -4.41 0.77
N MET A 343 -8.86 -3.58 0.55
CA MET A 343 -8.76 -2.70 -0.61
C MET A 343 -8.21 -3.38 -1.87
N ALA A 344 -7.82 -4.67 -1.81
CA ALA A 344 -7.35 -5.42 -2.99
C ALA A 344 -8.36 -5.38 -4.15
N VAL A 345 -9.65 -5.41 -3.80
CA VAL A 345 -10.77 -5.22 -4.73
C VAL A 345 -11.46 -3.91 -4.41
N SER A 346 -10.97 -2.84 -5.03
CA SER A 346 -11.47 -1.49 -4.79
C SER A 346 -11.64 -0.69 -6.08
N GLU A 347 -12.29 0.46 -5.95
CA GLU A 347 -12.33 1.51 -6.96
C GLU A 347 -12.08 2.85 -6.28
N LEU A 348 -11.35 3.74 -6.95
CA LEU A 348 -11.24 5.14 -6.53
C LEU A 348 -12.42 5.90 -7.11
N VAL A 349 -13.25 6.49 -6.25
CA VAL A 349 -14.42 7.25 -6.67
C VAL A 349 -14.47 8.61 -5.99
N ILE A 350 -15.15 9.57 -6.61
CA ILE A 350 -15.45 10.89 -6.03
C ILE A 350 -16.95 11.14 -6.07
N THR A 351 -17.49 11.61 -4.96
CA THR A 351 -18.82 12.22 -4.89
C THR A 351 -18.63 13.66 -4.40
N PRO A 352 -18.63 14.66 -5.29
CA PRO A 352 -18.29 16.02 -4.90
C PRO A 352 -19.39 16.65 -4.05
N LEU A 353 -19.01 17.35 -3.00
CA LEU A 353 -19.92 18.22 -2.26
C LEU A 353 -19.76 19.65 -2.78
N ILE A 354 -20.76 20.13 -3.50
CA ILE A 354 -20.75 21.44 -4.16
C ILE A 354 -21.57 22.39 -3.28
N PHE A 355 -21.00 23.53 -2.91
CA PHE A 355 -21.62 24.43 -1.93
C PHE A 355 -21.41 25.91 -2.25
N GLU A 356 -22.27 26.76 -1.70
CA GLU A 356 -22.13 28.21 -1.70
C GLU A 356 -21.78 28.67 -0.29
N PRO A 357 -20.50 28.99 -0.01
CA PRO A 357 -20.05 29.37 1.32
C PRO A 357 -20.62 30.72 1.74
N LYS A 358 -20.99 30.82 3.03
CA LYS A 358 -21.41 32.08 3.66
C LYS A 358 -20.25 32.82 4.34
N GLU A 359 -19.23 32.07 4.72
CA GLU A 359 -18.03 32.52 5.40
C GLU A 359 -16.80 32.02 4.63
N PRO A 360 -15.61 32.61 4.85
CA PRO A 360 -14.39 32.13 4.22
C PRO A 360 -14.16 30.62 4.48
N VAL A 361 -13.87 29.87 3.42
CA VAL A 361 -13.69 28.41 3.52
C VAL A 361 -12.35 28.08 4.20
N PRO A 362 -12.32 27.36 5.33
CA PRO A 362 -11.06 27.01 6.00
C PRO A 362 -10.36 25.82 5.31
N ALA A 363 -9.03 25.74 5.43
CA ALA A 363 -8.22 24.65 4.85
C ALA A 363 -8.65 23.23 5.29
N GLY A 364 -9.21 23.10 6.50
CA GLY A 364 -9.67 21.83 7.08
C GLY A 364 -11.19 21.60 7.00
N ALA A 365 -11.89 22.29 6.10
CA ALA A 365 -13.34 22.14 5.95
C ALA A 365 -13.73 20.67 5.76
N THR A 366 -14.59 20.15 6.63
CA THR A 366 -15.14 18.79 6.50
C THR A 366 -16.52 18.82 5.87
N LYS A 367 -16.94 17.68 5.32
CA LYS A 367 -18.29 17.49 4.79
C LYS A 367 -19.36 17.91 5.80
N GLU A 368 -19.21 17.53 7.07
CA GLU A 368 -20.14 17.84 8.15
C GLU A 368 -20.23 19.35 8.39
N SER A 369 -19.09 20.04 8.52
CA SER A 369 -19.04 21.49 8.73
C SER A 369 -19.69 22.30 7.60
N ILE A 370 -19.54 21.84 6.36
CA ILE A 370 -20.12 22.49 5.18
C ILE A 370 -21.64 22.29 5.16
N ILE A 371 -22.10 21.08 5.46
CA ILE A 371 -23.53 20.73 5.49
C ILE A 371 -24.29 21.57 6.53
N GLU A 372 -23.65 21.91 7.65
CA GLU A 372 -24.27 22.71 8.72
C GLU A 372 -24.33 24.21 8.39
N THR A 373 -23.31 24.74 7.73
CA THR A 373 -23.13 26.20 7.57
C THR A 373 -23.62 26.73 6.23
N SER A 374 -23.53 25.91 5.19
CA SER A 374 -23.60 26.35 3.80
C SER A 374 -24.72 25.67 3.03
N ARG A 375 -25.20 26.35 1.99
CA ARG A 375 -26.10 25.74 1.03
C ARG A 375 -25.29 24.77 0.16
N TYR A 376 -25.73 23.53 0.00
CA TYR A 376 -24.96 22.51 -0.74
C TYR A 376 -25.83 21.59 -1.59
N VAL A 377 -25.18 20.84 -2.47
CA VAL A 377 -25.71 19.72 -3.24
C VAL A 377 -24.61 18.67 -3.42
N ASN A 378 -24.98 17.38 -3.48
CA ASN A 378 -24.06 16.33 -3.86
C ASN A 378 -24.08 16.17 -5.39
N GLY A 379 -22.91 16.10 -6.02
CA GLY A 379 -22.82 15.72 -7.42
C GLY A 379 -22.95 14.20 -7.62
N PRO A 380 -22.97 13.74 -8.88
CA PRO A 380 -22.95 12.31 -9.19
C PRO A 380 -21.64 11.68 -8.73
N GLN A 381 -21.70 10.41 -8.37
CA GLN A 381 -20.49 9.61 -8.12
C GLN A 381 -19.79 9.35 -9.45
N ILE A 382 -18.49 9.63 -9.50
CA ILE A 382 -17.63 9.38 -10.66
C ILE A 382 -16.51 8.43 -10.24
N LYS A 383 -16.26 7.41 -11.06
CA LYS A 383 -15.09 6.55 -10.95
C LYS A 383 -13.88 7.28 -11.52
N LEU A 384 -12.83 7.38 -10.71
CA LEU A 384 -11.57 8.04 -11.07
C LEU A 384 -10.52 7.04 -11.54
N ALA A 385 -10.38 5.90 -10.85
CA ALA A 385 -9.42 4.86 -11.18
C ALA A 385 -9.92 3.48 -10.75
N ASP A 386 -9.35 2.45 -11.38
CA ASP A 386 -9.51 1.06 -10.98
C ASP A 386 -8.75 0.74 -9.69
N GLY A 387 -8.95 -0.47 -9.16
CA GLY A 387 -8.41 -0.92 -7.87
C GLY A 387 -6.90 -0.96 -7.76
N ILE A 388 -6.41 -1.54 -6.66
CA ILE A 388 -5.00 -1.49 -6.30
C ILE A 388 -4.28 -2.77 -6.74
N ILE A 389 -3.23 -2.61 -7.56
CA ILE A 389 -2.25 -3.65 -7.86
C ILE A 389 -1.41 -3.92 -6.60
N ILE A 390 -1.41 -5.18 -6.15
CA ILE A 390 -0.81 -5.63 -4.89
C ILE A 390 0.39 -6.57 -5.10
N THR A 391 0.99 -6.55 -6.28
CA THR A 391 2.16 -7.36 -6.64
C THR A 391 3.32 -7.33 -5.63
N PRO A 392 3.62 -6.22 -4.92
CA PRO A 392 4.64 -6.25 -3.85
C PRO A 392 4.37 -7.23 -2.71
N LEU A 393 3.11 -7.66 -2.51
CA LEU A 393 2.76 -8.65 -1.47
C LEU A 393 3.11 -10.08 -1.87
N ARG A 394 3.55 -10.31 -3.12
CA ARG A 394 3.93 -11.64 -3.63
C ARG A 394 5.34 -12.06 -3.26
N VAL A 395 5.96 -11.39 -2.29
CA VAL A 395 7.26 -11.79 -1.74
C VAL A 395 7.18 -13.22 -1.23
N LEU A 396 8.09 -14.07 -1.70
CA LEU A 396 8.23 -15.43 -1.22
C LEU A 396 9.14 -15.41 0.02
N ASN A 397 8.64 -15.88 1.15
CA ASN A 397 9.43 -15.91 2.40
C ASN A 397 10.39 -17.12 2.38
N ASP A 398 11.46 -17.07 1.57
CA ASP A 398 12.54 -18.05 1.46
C ASP A 398 13.85 -17.55 2.06
N GLU A 399 13.77 -16.85 3.20
CA GLU A 399 14.93 -16.30 3.87
C GLU A 399 16.05 -17.34 4.01
N ASN A 400 17.28 -16.93 3.67
CA ASN A 400 18.47 -17.73 3.87
C ASN A 400 18.67 -17.96 5.37
N VAL A 401 18.57 -19.22 5.77
CA VAL A 401 18.84 -19.70 7.13
C VAL A 401 20.26 -20.25 7.22
N LEU A 402 20.90 -20.09 8.37
CA LEU A 402 22.30 -20.42 8.60
C LEU A 402 22.45 -21.56 9.59
N PHE A 403 23.09 -22.65 9.16
CA PHE A 403 23.49 -23.73 10.05
C PHE A 403 24.76 -23.32 10.82
N ALA A 404 24.80 -23.66 12.11
CA ALA A 404 26.01 -23.62 12.91
C ALA A 404 26.97 -24.71 12.42
N PRO A 405 28.27 -24.40 12.27
CA PRO A 405 29.24 -25.34 11.71
C PRO A 405 29.44 -26.55 12.62
N HIS A 406 29.44 -27.74 12.02
CA HIS A 406 29.61 -29.01 12.75
C HIS A 406 31.01 -29.13 13.40
N GLY A 407 32.05 -28.56 12.78
CA GLY A 407 33.42 -28.55 13.33
C GLY A 407 34.09 -29.92 13.42
N TYR A 408 33.59 -30.88 12.65
CA TYR A 408 34.18 -32.22 12.46
C TYR A 408 35.31 -32.13 11.43
N GLU A 409 36.47 -32.67 11.81
CA GLU A 409 37.64 -32.78 10.94
C GLU A 409 37.78 -34.23 10.51
N LYS A 410 37.83 -34.46 9.19
CA LYS A 410 37.98 -35.82 8.64
C LYS A 410 39.33 -36.46 8.95
N GLU A 411 40.34 -35.63 9.19
CA GLU A 411 41.67 -36.07 9.58
C GLU A 411 42.17 -35.21 10.74
N THR A 412 42.66 -35.86 11.80
CA THR A 412 43.30 -35.19 12.93
C THR A 412 44.67 -35.83 13.15
N ILE A 413 45.71 -35.01 13.23
CA ILE A 413 47.09 -35.47 13.47
C ILE A 413 47.40 -35.30 14.96
N ILE A 414 47.79 -36.40 15.60
CA ILE A 414 48.25 -36.41 16.99
C ILE A 414 49.75 -36.74 17.00
N SER A 415 50.49 -36.09 17.90
CA SER A 415 51.94 -36.27 18.02
C SER A 415 52.34 -36.76 19.41
N ARG A 416 53.39 -37.59 19.47
CA ARG A 416 54.13 -37.92 20.70
C ARG A 416 55.62 -37.82 20.45
N GLU A 417 56.35 -37.44 21.48
CA GLU A 417 57.78 -37.16 21.40
C GLU A 417 58.53 -37.80 22.56
N ALA A 418 59.71 -38.36 22.25
CA ALA A 418 60.67 -38.83 23.22
C ALA A 418 62.08 -38.32 22.90
N VAL A 419 62.91 -38.21 23.93
CA VAL A 419 64.26 -37.69 23.82
C VAL A 419 65.25 -38.72 24.32
N ILE A 420 66.34 -38.93 23.58
CA ILE A 420 67.46 -39.78 23.98
C ILE A 420 68.69 -38.90 24.12
N TYR A 421 69.35 -38.97 25.28
CA TYR A 421 70.53 -38.18 25.59
C TYR A 421 71.82 -38.96 25.32
N PHE A 422 72.90 -38.23 25.05
CA PHE A 422 74.21 -38.74 24.72
C PHE A 422 75.30 -38.18 25.64
N GLN A 423 76.35 -38.97 25.82
CA GLN A 423 77.57 -38.50 26.48
C GLN A 423 78.32 -37.52 25.57
N VAL A 424 79.16 -36.67 26.17
CA VAL A 424 80.00 -35.70 25.44
C VAL A 424 80.81 -36.38 24.33
N ASN A 425 80.89 -35.74 23.15
CA ASN A 425 81.59 -36.22 21.94
C ASN A 425 81.18 -37.60 21.41
N LEU A 426 80.11 -38.20 21.96
CA LEU A 426 79.64 -39.53 21.61
C LEU A 426 78.24 -39.50 20.98
N HIS A 427 77.98 -40.49 20.14
CA HIS A 427 76.71 -40.70 19.43
C HIS A 427 76.17 -42.12 19.59
N ASN A 428 76.89 -43.01 20.28
CA ASN A 428 76.42 -44.34 20.60
C ASN A 428 75.37 -44.29 21.73
N LEU A 429 74.30 -45.07 21.57
CA LEU A 429 73.23 -45.18 22.54
C LEU A 429 73.76 -45.76 23.86
N ASN A 430 73.52 -45.06 24.96
CA ASN A 430 73.89 -45.51 26.31
C ASN A 430 72.72 -45.33 27.28
N TRP A 431 71.96 -46.42 27.52
CA TRP A 431 70.86 -46.44 28.49
C TRP A 431 71.32 -46.31 29.94
N ASN A 432 72.62 -46.49 30.22
CA ASN A 432 73.18 -46.30 31.55
C ASN A 432 73.57 -44.85 31.85
N LEU A 433 73.45 -43.95 30.87
CA LEU A 433 73.62 -42.51 31.06
C LEU A 433 72.57 -41.98 32.06
N ALA A 434 73.01 -41.18 33.03
CA ALA A 434 72.13 -40.69 34.10
C ALA A 434 70.85 -40.02 33.58
N LEU A 435 70.96 -39.19 32.53
CA LEU A 435 69.81 -38.53 31.89
C LEU A 435 68.80 -39.51 31.27
N ASN A 436 69.28 -40.59 30.65
CA ASN A 436 68.42 -41.63 30.08
C ASN A 436 67.76 -42.51 31.15
N ARG A 437 68.25 -42.46 32.40
CA ARG A 437 67.68 -43.17 33.55
C ARG A 437 66.73 -42.30 34.38
N GLN A 438 66.61 -41.01 34.06
CA GLN A 438 65.65 -40.15 34.74
C GLN A 438 64.24 -40.61 34.44
N GLU A 439 63.37 -40.56 35.45
CA GLU A 439 61.98 -41.01 35.34
C GLU A 439 61.24 -40.34 34.17
N GLY A 440 61.44 -39.03 33.97
CA GLY A 440 60.83 -38.30 32.86
C GLY A 440 61.25 -38.77 31.47
N ALA A 441 62.54 -39.09 31.26
CA ALA A 441 63.03 -39.59 29.97
C ALA A 441 62.51 -41.01 29.68
N ILE A 442 62.51 -41.87 30.70
CA ILE A 442 61.94 -43.22 30.60
C ILE A 442 60.44 -43.15 30.27
N GLN A 443 59.72 -42.26 30.96
CA GLN A 443 58.27 -42.11 30.79
C GLN A 443 57.92 -41.60 29.38
N LYS A 444 58.65 -40.61 28.86
CA LYS A 444 58.47 -40.12 27.48
C LYS A 444 58.67 -41.21 26.42
N ILE A 445 59.68 -42.05 26.60
CA ILE A 445 59.90 -43.19 25.70
C ILE A 445 58.72 -44.17 25.81
N LYS A 446 58.28 -44.51 27.02
CA LYS A 446 57.11 -45.39 27.21
C LYS A 446 55.85 -44.82 26.56
N GLU A 447 55.56 -43.53 26.74
CA GLU A 447 54.42 -42.84 26.11
C GLU A 447 54.49 -42.91 24.58
N LEU A 448 55.68 -42.74 24.00
CA LEU A 448 55.89 -42.89 22.56
C LEU A 448 55.66 -44.33 22.09
N GLU A 449 56.15 -45.32 22.85
CA GLU A 449 55.91 -46.74 22.55
C GLU A 449 54.42 -47.09 22.65
N GLU A 450 53.74 -46.64 23.70
CA GLU A 450 52.30 -46.83 23.90
C GLU A 450 51.48 -46.17 22.79
N PHE A 451 51.87 -44.99 22.34
CA PHE A 451 51.27 -44.31 21.21
C PHE A 451 51.42 -45.09 19.90
N LEU A 452 52.62 -45.59 19.63
CA LEU A 452 52.87 -46.44 18.46
C LEU A 452 52.08 -47.76 18.54
N ARG A 453 51.95 -48.38 19.72
CA ARG A 453 51.17 -49.61 19.95
C ARG A 453 49.70 -49.48 19.59
N GLN A 454 49.15 -48.27 19.51
CA GLN A 454 47.76 -48.05 19.09
C GLN A 454 47.52 -48.43 17.63
N GLY A 455 48.57 -48.63 16.82
CA GLY A 455 48.46 -49.06 15.43
C GLY A 455 47.90 -47.99 14.49
N TRP A 456 47.89 -46.74 14.94
CA TRP A 456 47.42 -45.61 14.14
C TRP A 456 48.31 -45.41 12.92
N LYS A 457 47.72 -45.01 11.79
CA LYS A 457 48.47 -44.76 10.56
C LYS A 457 49.46 -43.62 10.79
N ILE A 458 50.75 -43.91 10.66
CA ILE A 458 51.81 -42.92 10.83
C ILE A 458 51.84 -42.01 9.60
N ARG A 459 51.82 -40.70 9.82
CA ARG A 459 52.01 -39.69 8.77
C ARG A 459 53.48 -39.51 8.46
N ASP A 460 54.26 -39.19 9.49
CA ASP A 460 55.72 -39.12 9.44
C ASP A 460 56.34 -39.26 10.83
N ILE A 461 57.64 -39.54 10.86
CA ILE A 461 58.47 -39.53 12.07
C ILE A 461 59.60 -38.52 11.88
N GLU A 462 59.66 -37.52 12.75
CA GLU A 462 60.73 -36.53 12.80
C GLU A 462 61.83 -37.01 13.75
N ILE A 463 63.08 -36.91 13.32
CA ILE A 463 64.26 -37.30 14.09
C ILE A 463 65.29 -36.17 14.03
N ASN A 464 65.38 -35.42 15.11
CA ASN A 464 66.20 -34.21 15.22
C ASN A 464 67.41 -34.48 16.10
N GLY A 465 68.60 -34.53 15.50
CA GLY A 465 69.85 -34.70 16.21
C GLY A 465 70.49 -33.35 16.59
N TRP A 466 70.97 -33.25 17.83
CA TRP A 466 71.55 -32.04 18.38
C TRP A 466 72.93 -32.31 19.00
N ALA A 467 73.83 -31.35 18.84
CA ALA A 467 75.07 -31.23 19.59
C ALA A 467 74.95 -30.12 20.63
N SER A 468 75.64 -30.30 21.76
CA SER A 468 75.83 -29.22 22.72
C SER A 468 76.87 -28.23 22.16
N PRO A 469 76.80 -26.93 22.51
CA PRO A 469 77.80 -25.93 22.12
C PRO A 469 79.14 -26.11 22.87
N GLU A 470 79.78 -27.25 22.66
CA GLU A 470 81.11 -27.58 23.17
C GLU A 470 81.85 -28.45 22.16
N GLY A 471 82.88 -27.91 21.55
CA GLY A 471 83.72 -28.58 20.55
C GLY A 471 83.76 -27.79 19.27
N GLU A 472 84.64 -28.19 18.36
CA GLU A 472 84.73 -27.55 17.05
C GLU A 472 83.39 -27.65 16.29
N GLU A 473 82.88 -26.52 15.78
CA GLU A 473 81.61 -26.42 15.07
C GLU A 473 81.39 -27.54 14.03
N ARG A 474 82.38 -27.75 13.13
CA ARG A 474 82.33 -28.82 12.12
C ARG A 474 82.25 -30.24 12.72
N PHE A 475 82.88 -30.45 13.86
CA PHE A 475 82.77 -31.72 14.58
C PHE A 475 81.36 -31.91 15.14
N ASN A 476 80.77 -30.84 15.69
CA ASN A 476 79.43 -30.84 16.27
C ASN A 476 78.31 -30.95 15.22
N GLU A 477 78.48 -30.36 14.04
CA GLU A 477 77.65 -30.60 12.87
C GLU A 477 77.59 -32.11 12.55
N GLY A 478 78.75 -32.74 12.33
CA GLY A 478 78.82 -34.18 12.05
C GLY A 478 78.38 -35.06 13.24
N LEU A 479 78.53 -34.57 14.48
CA LEU A 479 78.06 -35.28 15.67
C LEU A 479 76.53 -35.30 15.75
N SER A 480 75.89 -34.17 15.44
CA SER A 480 74.43 -34.06 15.39
C SER A 480 73.84 -34.99 14.32
N GLU A 481 74.49 -35.11 13.16
CA GLU A 481 74.12 -36.05 12.09
C GLU A 481 74.27 -37.52 12.55
N ARG A 482 75.38 -37.89 13.17
CA ARG A 482 75.55 -39.25 13.69
C ARG A 482 74.52 -39.58 14.78
N ARG A 483 74.14 -38.62 15.62
CA ARG A 483 73.09 -38.79 16.64
C ARG A 483 71.71 -38.96 16.02
N SER A 484 71.37 -38.21 14.97
CA SER A 484 70.10 -38.41 14.26
C SER A 484 70.04 -39.80 13.61
N GLN A 485 71.16 -40.29 13.06
CA GLN A 485 71.24 -41.67 12.54
C GLN A 485 71.12 -42.74 13.64
N THR A 486 71.68 -42.49 14.84
CA THR A 486 71.45 -43.37 16.00
C THR A 486 69.97 -43.36 16.40
N GLY A 487 69.33 -42.20 16.42
CA GLY A 487 67.89 -42.07 16.65
C GLY A 487 67.05 -42.84 15.63
N LEU A 488 67.38 -42.72 14.34
CA LEU A 488 66.75 -43.49 13.26
C LEU A 488 66.88 -45.00 13.48
N THR A 489 68.09 -45.46 13.78
CA THR A 489 68.36 -46.88 14.04
C THR A 489 67.57 -47.39 15.24
N TYR A 490 67.48 -46.60 16.32
CA TYR A 490 66.65 -46.93 17.47
C TYR A 490 65.16 -47.02 17.08
N THR A 491 64.64 -46.03 16.36
CA THR A 491 63.24 -46.00 15.90
C THR A 491 62.91 -47.20 15.02
N HIS A 492 63.78 -47.56 14.06
CA HIS A 492 63.60 -48.76 13.24
C HIS A 492 63.50 -50.03 14.10
N ASN A 493 64.40 -50.18 15.07
CA ASN A 493 64.41 -51.35 15.95
C ASN A 493 63.18 -51.38 16.86
N LEU A 494 62.75 -50.22 17.36
CA LEU A 494 61.52 -50.08 18.14
C LEU A 494 60.31 -50.54 17.31
N LEU A 495 60.12 -50.01 16.11
CA LEU A 495 59.00 -50.37 15.24
C LEU A 495 59.02 -51.85 14.86
N ARG A 496 60.18 -52.40 14.47
CA ARG A 496 60.31 -53.84 14.18
C ARG A 496 59.96 -54.71 15.39
N ARG A 497 60.32 -54.27 16.60
CA ARG A 497 59.93 -54.96 17.84
C ARG A 497 58.41 -54.91 17.99
N LEU A 498 57.79 -53.74 17.90
CA LEU A 498 56.34 -53.57 18.05
C LEU A 498 55.55 -54.36 17.01
N VAL A 499 55.99 -54.42 15.75
CA VAL A 499 55.33 -55.23 14.70
C VAL A 499 55.35 -56.73 15.02
N ARG A 500 56.41 -57.22 15.67
CA ARG A 500 56.57 -58.66 16.02
C ARG A 500 55.88 -59.07 17.31
N GLU A 501 55.27 -58.13 18.04
CA GLU A 501 54.57 -58.45 19.28
C GLU A 501 53.31 -59.29 19.02
N ARG A 502 52.99 -60.17 19.98
CA ARG A 502 51.77 -60.96 19.93
C ARG A 502 50.56 -60.02 19.94
N ASN A 503 49.65 -60.20 18.99
CA ASN A 503 48.46 -59.36 18.80
C ASN A 503 48.77 -57.88 18.52
N SER A 504 49.92 -57.57 17.91
CA SER A 504 50.27 -56.20 17.55
C SER A 504 49.24 -55.56 16.61
N LEU A 505 48.79 -54.36 16.96
CA LEU A 505 47.98 -53.49 16.11
C LEU A 505 48.84 -52.74 15.08
N VAL A 506 50.16 -52.73 15.24
CA VAL A 506 51.10 -52.06 14.34
C VAL A 506 51.31 -52.93 13.10
N LYS A 507 50.78 -52.49 11.96
CA LYS A 507 50.88 -53.19 10.67
C LYS A 507 51.74 -52.36 9.71
N ILE A 508 53.02 -52.72 9.62
CA ILE A 508 54.01 -52.06 8.76
C ILE A 508 54.84 -53.17 8.12
N ASP A 509 54.85 -53.24 6.79
CA ASP A 509 55.49 -54.33 6.05
C ASP A 509 56.99 -54.10 5.93
N ASN A 510 57.37 -52.86 5.61
CA ASN A 510 58.75 -52.40 5.52
C ASN A 510 58.93 -51.10 6.30
N VAL A 511 59.51 -51.20 7.50
CA VAL A 511 59.70 -50.06 8.40
C VAL A 511 60.46 -48.91 7.74
N GLU A 512 61.42 -49.21 6.87
CA GLU A 512 62.27 -48.22 6.21
C GLU A 512 61.63 -47.54 5.00
N LYS A 513 60.64 -48.18 4.35
CA LYS A 513 60.02 -47.68 3.11
C LYS A 513 58.59 -47.20 3.27
N ASP A 514 57.83 -47.78 4.18
CA ASP A 514 56.40 -47.52 4.34
C ASP A 514 56.13 -46.29 5.21
N ILE A 515 57.16 -45.75 5.86
CA ILE A 515 57.09 -44.58 6.74
C ILE A 515 57.93 -43.45 6.16
N THR A 516 57.37 -42.24 6.18
CA THR A 516 58.13 -41.04 5.86
C THR A 516 58.95 -40.60 7.07
N TYR A 517 60.28 -40.63 6.94
CA TYR A 517 61.20 -40.12 7.96
C TYR A 517 61.73 -38.74 7.61
N LYS A 518 61.61 -37.80 8.55
CA LYS A 518 62.16 -36.44 8.44
C LYS A 518 63.35 -36.33 9.37
N ILE A 519 64.54 -36.56 8.83
CA ILE A 519 65.78 -36.59 9.61
C ILE A 519 66.46 -35.22 9.47
N GLN A 520 66.78 -34.58 10.59
CA GLN A 520 67.46 -33.29 10.61
C GLN A 520 68.64 -33.33 11.59
N ALA A 521 69.75 -32.75 11.16
CA ALA A 521 70.96 -32.55 11.95
C ALA A 521 71.11 -31.05 12.17
N HIS A 522 70.89 -30.59 13.40
CA HIS A 522 70.81 -29.15 13.69
C HIS A 522 72.13 -28.53 14.16
N GLY A 523 73.20 -29.32 14.30
CA GLY A 523 74.46 -28.84 14.86
C GLY A 523 74.29 -28.44 16.33
N GLU A 524 74.90 -27.31 16.72
CA GLU A 524 74.90 -26.82 18.10
C GLU A 524 73.60 -26.10 18.48
N ASP A 525 72.99 -26.52 19.59
CA ASP A 525 71.77 -25.90 20.11
C ASP A 525 72.04 -24.66 20.97
N TRP A 526 72.40 -23.55 20.34
CA TRP A 526 72.67 -22.27 21.03
C TRP A 526 71.42 -21.66 21.69
N ASP A 527 70.24 -21.85 21.08
CA ASP A 527 68.99 -21.36 21.65
C ASP A 527 68.56 -22.19 22.86
N GLY A 528 68.67 -23.52 22.77
CA GLY A 528 68.48 -24.44 23.88
C GLY A 528 69.47 -24.19 25.01
N PHE A 529 70.72 -23.87 24.69
CA PHE A 529 71.72 -23.44 25.67
C PHE A 529 71.27 -22.20 26.43
N LEU A 530 70.87 -21.14 25.73
CA LEU A 530 70.37 -19.91 26.36
C LEU A 530 69.16 -20.17 27.26
N ASN A 531 68.23 -21.02 26.80
CA ASN A 531 67.04 -21.37 27.57
C ASN A 531 67.39 -22.18 28.82
N ALA A 532 68.30 -23.15 28.71
CA ALA A 532 68.79 -23.93 29.85
C ALA A 532 69.52 -23.05 30.87
N VAL A 533 70.37 -22.12 30.43
CA VAL A 533 71.04 -21.14 31.31
C VAL A 533 70.00 -20.27 32.03
N ARG A 534 69.02 -19.71 31.32
CA ARG A 534 67.93 -18.89 31.90
C ARG A 534 67.14 -19.64 32.98
N ALA A 535 66.85 -20.92 32.75
CA ALA A 535 66.11 -21.77 33.67
C ALA A 535 66.94 -22.26 34.87
N SER A 536 68.26 -22.13 34.81
CA SER A 536 69.17 -22.62 35.85
C SER A 536 69.42 -21.61 36.97
N ASN A 537 70.03 -22.12 38.05
CA ASN A 537 70.54 -21.33 39.18
C ASN A 537 72.08 -21.18 39.14
N ILE A 538 72.69 -21.28 37.95
CA ILE A 538 74.14 -21.18 37.81
C ILE A 538 74.63 -19.76 38.20
N PRO A 539 75.74 -19.63 38.94
CA PRO A 539 76.48 -18.39 39.10
C PRO A 539 76.69 -17.65 37.77
N ASP A 540 76.66 -16.32 37.81
CA ASP A 540 76.93 -15.47 36.64
C ASP A 540 76.02 -15.71 35.41
N ARG A 541 74.82 -16.28 35.62
CA ARG A 541 73.80 -16.52 34.59
C ARG A 541 73.60 -15.37 33.61
N ASN A 542 73.46 -14.14 34.12
CA ASN A 542 73.24 -12.96 33.28
C ASN A 542 74.49 -12.60 32.45
N ILE A 543 75.69 -12.87 32.97
CA ILE A 543 76.95 -12.67 32.24
C ILE A 543 77.04 -13.68 31.10
N ILE A 544 76.74 -14.96 31.37
CA ILE A 544 76.71 -16.02 30.33
C ILE A 544 75.73 -15.64 29.22
N ILE A 545 74.50 -15.22 29.57
CA ILE A 545 73.49 -14.80 28.60
C ILE A 545 74.02 -13.63 27.76
N ASN A 546 74.57 -12.59 28.39
CA ASN A 546 75.09 -11.42 27.70
C ASN A 546 76.25 -11.77 26.76
N VAL A 547 77.17 -12.65 27.18
CA VAL A 547 78.29 -13.09 26.34
C VAL A 547 77.79 -13.85 25.11
N VAL A 548 76.80 -14.74 25.29
CA VAL A 548 76.22 -15.49 24.17
C VAL A 548 75.45 -14.58 23.21
N THR A 549 74.66 -13.63 23.72
CA THR A 549 73.83 -12.77 22.87
C THR A 549 74.60 -11.63 22.21
N SER A 550 75.70 -11.16 22.81
CA SER A 550 76.53 -10.07 22.26
C SER A 550 77.55 -10.54 21.24
N GLN A 551 77.87 -11.83 21.19
CA GLN A 551 78.86 -12.39 20.29
C GLN A 551 78.21 -13.13 19.11
N PRO A 552 78.14 -12.52 17.89
CA PRO A 552 77.56 -13.17 16.72
C PRO A 552 78.42 -14.30 16.14
N ASP A 553 79.74 -14.30 16.36
CA ASP A 553 80.64 -15.34 15.88
C ASP A 553 80.61 -16.57 16.80
N VAL A 554 80.18 -17.72 16.28
CA VAL A 554 79.98 -18.98 17.04
C VAL A 554 81.26 -19.45 17.72
N LYS A 555 82.40 -19.35 17.02
CA LYS A 555 83.70 -19.80 17.53
C LYS A 555 84.21 -18.92 18.65
N GLN A 556 84.09 -17.59 18.51
CA GLN A 556 84.44 -16.66 19.58
C GLN A 556 83.47 -16.81 20.76
N ARG A 557 82.18 -17.01 20.50
CA ARG A 557 81.17 -17.23 21.54
C ARG A 557 81.49 -18.45 22.40
N GLU A 558 81.86 -19.57 21.77
CA GLU A 558 82.28 -20.78 22.48
C GLU A 558 83.57 -20.55 23.28
N GLN A 559 84.55 -19.84 22.70
CA GLN A 559 85.80 -19.52 23.38
C GLN A 559 85.59 -18.63 24.62
N GLU A 560 84.72 -17.61 24.53
CA GLU A 560 84.39 -16.73 25.65
C GLU A 560 83.75 -17.52 26.80
N ILE A 561 82.86 -18.47 26.50
CA ILE A 561 82.25 -19.34 27.51
C ILE A 561 83.29 -20.28 28.14
N ARG A 562 84.21 -20.84 27.34
CA ARG A 562 85.31 -21.69 27.83
C ARG A 562 86.31 -20.92 28.69
N ASN A 563 86.53 -19.64 28.43
CA ASN A 563 87.42 -18.77 29.19
C ASN A 563 86.90 -18.49 30.62
N MET A 564 85.60 -18.74 30.88
CA MET A 564 85.01 -18.64 32.21
C MET A 564 85.32 -19.90 33.06
N THR A 565 86.60 -20.23 33.27
CA THR A 565 87.08 -21.54 33.76
C THR A 565 86.34 -22.10 34.99
N ILE A 566 85.94 -21.27 35.95
CA ILE A 566 85.21 -21.71 37.16
C ILE A 566 83.75 -22.05 36.82
N VAL A 567 83.07 -21.16 36.08
CA VAL A 567 81.65 -21.28 35.70
C VAL A 567 81.45 -22.32 34.60
N PHE A 568 82.44 -22.48 33.71
CA PHE A 568 82.41 -23.46 32.62
C PHE A 568 82.27 -24.90 33.13
N LYS A 569 82.87 -25.22 34.29
CA LYS A 569 82.70 -26.53 34.92
C LYS A 569 81.24 -26.80 35.26
N GLU A 570 80.56 -25.82 35.83
CA GLU A 570 79.13 -25.93 36.18
C GLU A 570 78.24 -25.96 34.92
N ILE A 571 78.60 -25.20 33.88
CA ILE A 571 77.95 -25.26 32.56
C ILE A 571 78.06 -26.68 31.98
N ALA A 572 79.27 -27.26 32.00
CA ALA A 572 79.54 -28.58 31.45
C ALA A 572 78.87 -29.73 32.22
N GLU A 573 78.68 -29.56 33.53
CA GLU A 573 78.05 -30.55 34.40
C GLU A 573 76.51 -30.42 34.46
N GLN A 574 75.96 -29.21 34.37
CA GLN A 574 74.53 -28.95 34.61
C GLN A 574 73.73 -28.49 33.38
N ILE A 575 74.36 -27.78 32.43
CA ILE A 575 73.66 -27.11 31.31
C ILE A 575 73.81 -27.86 30.00
N LEU A 576 75.04 -28.27 29.66
CA LEU A 576 75.34 -28.93 28.38
C LEU A 576 74.81 -30.36 28.25
N PRO A 577 74.74 -31.20 29.30
CA PRO A 577 74.36 -32.60 29.14
C PRO A 577 72.96 -32.82 28.52
N PRO A 578 71.89 -32.08 28.91
CA PRO A 578 70.58 -32.22 28.26
C PRO A 578 70.56 -31.78 26.79
N LEU A 579 71.49 -30.91 26.35
CA LEU A 579 71.54 -30.45 24.96
C LEU A 579 72.07 -31.53 24.01
N ARG A 580 72.79 -32.52 24.54
CA ARG A 580 73.33 -33.66 23.79
C ARG A 580 72.24 -34.69 23.55
N ARG A 581 71.38 -34.47 22.55
CA ARG A 581 70.16 -35.28 22.39
C ARG A 581 69.79 -35.61 20.96
N VAL A 582 68.92 -36.61 20.82
CA VAL A 582 68.08 -36.79 19.64
C VAL A 582 66.62 -36.79 20.08
N GLU A 583 65.81 -35.99 19.42
CA GLU A 583 64.36 -35.90 19.63
C GLU A 583 63.68 -36.75 18.55
N ILE A 584 62.80 -37.65 18.97
CA ILE A 584 62.02 -38.53 18.09
C ILE A 584 60.56 -38.19 18.29
N LYS A 585 59.94 -37.63 17.26
CA LYS A 585 58.54 -37.22 17.26
C LYS A 585 57.77 -37.99 16.21
N VAL A 586 56.76 -38.75 16.65
CA VAL A 586 55.88 -39.52 15.78
C VAL A 586 54.60 -38.73 15.59
N ASN A 587 54.21 -38.49 14.34
CA ASN A 587 52.95 -37.87 13.96
C ASN A 587 52.05 -38.94 13.31
N ALA A 588 50.87 -39.20 13.87
CA ALA A 588 49.94 -40.21 13.37
C ALA A 588 48.52 -39.66 13.18
N TYR A 589 47.77 -40.26 12.27
CA TYR A 589 46.35 -39.97 12.04
C TYR A 589 45.51 -40.66 13.12
N GLU A 590 44.74 -39.88 13.86
CA GLU A 590 43.72 -40.42 14.77
C GLU A 590 42.66 -41.17 13.96
N PRO A 591 42.36 -42.44 14.27
CA PRO A 591 41.31 -43.18 13.58
C PRO A 591 39.95 -42.50 13.71
N LYS A 592 39.27 -42.32 12.57
CA LYS A 592 37.92 -41.75 12.48
C LYS A 592 36.97 -42.77 11.87
N LYS A 593 35.70 -42.68 12.23
CA LYS A 593 34.62 -43.43 11.57
C LYS A 593 34.46 -42.92 10.14
N THR A 594 34.08 -43.81 9.22
CA THR A 594 33.77 -43.43 7.84
C THR A 594 32.45 -42.66 7.75
N ASP A 595 32.25 -41.88 6.67
CA ASP A 595 31.00 -41.15 6.43
C ASP A 595 29.78 -42.10 6.45
N ALA A 596 29.92 -43.32 5.93
CA ALA A 596 28.84 -44.33 5.92
C ALA A 596 28.52 -44.84 7.33
N GLU A 597 29.53 -45.12 8.15
CA GLU A 597 29.34 -45.52 9.55
C GLU A 597 28.71 -44.40 10.37
N ILE A 598 29.14 -43.15 10.16
CA ILE A 598 28.57 -41.97 10.83
C ILE A 598 27.09 -41.80 10.44
N ALA A 599 26.77 -41.87 9.16
CA ALA A 599 25.39 -41.73 8.69
C ALA A 599 24.48 -42.84 9.24
N GLN A 600 24.97 -44.08 9.30
CA GLN A 600 24.22 -45.21 9.87
C GLN A 600 24.00 -45.00 11.38
N LEU A 601 25.07 -44.77 12.14
CA LEU A 601 24.99 -44.60 13.59
C LEU A 601 24.13 -43.41 14.00
N ALA A 602 24.12 -42.33 13.21
CA ALA A 602 23.31 -41.15 13.48
C ALA A 602 21.79 -41.41 13.46
N THR A 603 21.35 -42.53 12.86
CA THR A 603 19.94 -42.94 12.84
C THR A 603 19.66 -44.16 13.70
N THR A 604 20.63 -45.07 13.89
CA THR A 604 20.43 -46.30 14.66
C THR A 604 20.87 -46.19 16.13
N GLU A 605 22.07 -45.66 16.38
CA GLU A 605 22.66 -45.56 17.72
C GLU A 605 23.42 -44.22 17.92
N PRO A 606 22.69 -43.08 18.00
CA PRO A 606 23.30 -41.75 17.98
C PRO A 606 24.23 -41.47 19.17
N SER A 607 24.07 -42.20 20.28
CA SER A 607 24.91 -42.09 21.48
C SER A 607 26.37 -42.54 21.26
N GLN A 608 26.67 -43.26 20.17
CA GLN A 608 28.04 -43.63 19.80
C GLN A 608 28.80 -42.52 19.06
N LEU A 609 28.12 -41.43 18.72
CA LEU A 609 28.68 -40.33 17.96
C LEU A 609 28.88 -39.11 18.86
N SER A 610 30.04 -38.49 18.75
CA SER A 610 30.30 -37.16 19.30
C SER A 610 29.36 -36.12 18.70
N GLU A 611 29.18 -34.98 19.37
CA GLU A 611 28.35 -33.88 18.84
C GLU A 611 28.79 -33.48 17.42
N LYS A 612 30.11 -33.36 17.20
CA LYS A 612 30.68 -33.01 15.90
C LYS A 612 30.31 -34.03 14.82
N GLU A 613 30.39 -35.33 15.14
CA GLU A 613 30.01 -36.41 14.22
C GLU A 613 28.51 -36.39 13.93
N LEU A 614 27.63 -36.16 14.93
CA LEU A 614 26.18 -36.06 14.70
C LEU A 614 25.81 -34.87 13.82
N LEU A 615 26.36 -33.69 14.11
CA LEU A 615 26.10 -32.50 13.31
C LEU A 615 26.64 -32.65 11.88
N PHE A 616 27.77 -33.35 11.72
CA PHE A 616 28.31 -33.71 10.41
C PHE A 616 27.42 -34.73 9.69
N ALA A 617 26.88 -35.73 10.40
CA ALA A 617 25.99 -36.75 9.82
C ALA A 617 24.76 -36.13 9.15
N ALA A 618 24.19 -35.07 9.73
CA ALA A 618 23.08 -34.35 9.13
C ALA A 618 23.42 -33.71 7.77
N THR A 619 24.70 -33.40 7.52
CA THR A 619 25.16 -32.85 6.23
C THR A 619 25.36 -33.93 5.15
N LEU A 620 25.33 -35.21 5.52
CA LEU A 620 25.48 -36.34 4.60
C LEU A 620 24.16 -36.74 3.91
N THR A 621 23.05 -36.08 4.26
CA THR A 621 21.73 -36.32 3.68
C THR A 621 21.06 -35.00 3.25
N ASN A 622 20.23 -35.08 2.21
CA ASN A 622 19.35 -34.00 1.78
C ASN A 622 17.89 -34.19 2.26
N ASP A 623 17.61 -35.31 2.94
CA ASP A 623 16.29 -35.62 3.48
C ASP A 623 16.06 -34.83 4.78
N ARG A 624 15.09 -33.91 4.75
CA ARG A 624 14.79 -33.03 5.88
C ARG A 624 14.22 -33.76 7.09
N ASP A 625 13.57 -34.91 6.91
CA ASP A 625 13.07 -35.74 8.01
C ASP A 625 14.23 -36.42 8.72
N VAL A 626 15.16 -36.99 7.96
CA VAL A 626 16.39 -37.55 8.51
C VAL A 626 17.21 -36.47 9.24
N GLN A 627 17.38 -35.29 8.64
CA GLN A 627 18.07 -34.16 9.30
C GLN A 627 17.41 -33.75 10.62
N SER A 628 16.07 -33.65 10.66
CA SER A 628 15.34 -33.32 11.89
C SER A 628 15.58 -34.37 12.97
N THR A 629 15.52 -35.66 12.63
CA THR A 629 15.81 -36.75 13.57
C THR A 629 17.23 -36.65 14.14
N ILE A 630 18.23 -36.41 13.29
CA ILE A 630 19.63 -36.29 13.72
C ILE A 630 19.83 -35.08 14.64
N TYR A 631 19.29 -33.90 14.30
CA TYR A 631 19.44 -32.72 15.15
C TYR A 631 18.68 -32.83 16.49
N ARG A 632 17.53 -33.51 16.51
CA ARG A 632 16.84 -33.84 17.78
C ARG A 632 17.67 -34.79 18.65
N SER A 633 18.31 -35.80 18.05
CA SER A 633 19.28 -36.65 18.76
C SER A 633 20.45 -35.83 19.31
N ALA A 634 20.97 -34.87 18.55
CA ALA A 634 22.03 -33.98 19.00
C ALA A 634 21.59 -33.13 20.21
N ILE A 635 20.37 -32.57 20.20
CA ILE A 635 19.80 -31.82 21.32
C ILE A 635 19.67 -32.72 22.58
N ASN A 636 19.22 -33.96 22.41
CA ASN A 636 19.00 -34.87 23.53
C ASN A 636 20.31 -35.34 24.17
N LEU A 637 21.32 -35.64 23.36
CA LEU A 637 22.61 -36.15 23.83
C LEU A 637 23.56 -35.04 24.28
N TYR A 638 23.44 -33.84 23.69
CA TYR A 638 24.30 -32.69 23.93
C TYR A 638 23.49 -31.43 24.25
N PRO A 639 22.69 -31.42 25.34
CA PRO A 639 21.70 -30.37 25.62
C PRO A 639 22.31 -29.00 25.99
N ASN A 640 23.62 -28.92 26.20
CA ASN A 640 24.33 -27.68 26.53
C ASN A 640 25.01 -27.02 25.32
N SER A 641 24.76 -27.51 24.10
CA SER A 641 25.29 -26.91 22.88
C SER A 641 24.23 -26.15 22.11
N TYR A 642 24.49 -24.86 21.84
CA TYR A 642 23.62 -24.04 21.02
C TYR A 642 23.47 -24.55 19.57
N LYS A 643 24.44 -25.31 19.06
CA LYS A 643 24.49 -25.72 17.65
C LYS A 643 23.38 -26.70 17.30
N GLY A 644 23.11 -27.66 18.18
CA GLY A 644 22.01 -28.62 18.00
C GLY A 644 20.67 -27.91 17.90
N TYR A 645 20.40 -26.99 18.83
CA TYR A 645 19.19 -26.18 18.85
C TYR A 645 19.07 -25.27 17.61
N ASN A 646 20.13 -24.53 17.25
CA ASN A 646 20.11 -23.69 16.05
C ASN A 646 19.81 -24.51 14.79
N ASN A 647 20.50 -25.64 14.61
CA ASN A 647 20.36 -26.43 13.40
C ASN A 647 19.01 -27.15 13.33
N ALA A 648 18.45 -27.58 14.47
CA ALA A 648 17.07 -28.06 14.50
C ALA A 648 16.09 -26.94 14.13
N ALA A 649 16.27 -25.72 14.65
CA ALA A 649 15.42 -24.59 14.31
C ALA A 649 15.46 -24.24 12.82
N VAL A 650 16.63 -24.35 12.17
CA VAL A 650 16.75 -24.17 10.72
C VAL A 650 15.83 -25.14 9.97
N ILE A 651 15.78 -26.41 10.37
CA ILE A 651 14.88 -27.40 9.75
C ILE A 651 13.41 -27.04 9.99
N GLU A 652 13.04 -26.61 11.20
CA GLU A 652 11.66 -26.20 11.50
C GLU A 652 11.25 -24.92 10.75
N LEU A 653 12.16 -23.95 10.58
CA LEU A 653 11.94 -22.75 9.75
C LEU A 653 11.68 -23.12 8.28
N GLN A 654 12.41 -24.09 7.74
CA GLN A 654 12.22 -24.57 6.37
C GLN A 654 10.89 -25.33 6.20
N ARG A 655 10.38 -25.95 7.27
CA ARG A 655 9.06 -26.62 7.28
C ARG A 655 7.90 -25.65 7.55
N GLY A 656 8.18 -24.45 8.01
CA GLY A 656 7.17 -23.46 8.40
C GLY A 656 6.60 -23.67 9.81
N ASP A 657 7.17 -24.56 10.63
CA ASP A 657 6.79 -24.67 12.05
C ASP A 657 7.49 -23.56 12.86
N LEU A 658 6.91 -22.36 12.78
CA LEU A 658 7.46 -21.16 13.41
C LEU A 658 7.47 -21.27 14.95
N ARG A 659 6.57 -22.08 15.54
CA ARG A 659 6.49 -22.25 16.98
C ARG A 659 7.67 -23.08 17.50
N GLN A 660 7.93 -24.24 16.90
CA GLN A 660 9.08 -25.05 17.30
C GLN A 660 10.41 -24.37 16.95
N ALA A 661 10.48 -23.70 15.80
CA ALA A 661 11.65 -22.90 15.44
C ALA A 661 11.98 -21.83 16.51
N GLU A 662 10.95 -21.14 17.01
CA GLU A 662 11.10 -20.15 18.08
C GLU A 662 11.61 -20.77 19.38
N GLU A 663 11.03 -21.88 19.83
CA GLU A 663 11.46 -22.59 21.05
C GLU A 663 12.94 -23.00 20.97
N PHE A 664 13.35 -23.56 19.83
CA PHE A 664 14.75 -23.96 19.61
C PHE A 664 15.69 -22.76 19.49
N LEU A 665 15.31 -21.68 18.79
CA LEU A 665 16.16 -20.49 18.69
C LEU A 665 16.33 -19.78 20.04
N GLN A 666 15.27 -19.68 20.85
CA GLN A 666 15.36 -19.15 22.20
C GLN A 666 16.36 -19.95 23.03
N LYS A 667 16.31 -21.29 22.96
CA LYS A 667 17.27 -22.14 23.66
C LYS A 667 18.70 -21.98 23.13
N ALA A 668 18.87 -21.81 21.82
CA ALA A 668 20.17 -21.53 21.21
C ALA A 668 20.74 -20.19 21.70
N VAL A 669 19.92 -19.15 21.86
CA VAL A 669 20.34 -17.85 22.41
C VAL A 669 20.78 -17.98 23.87
N GLU A 670 20.03 -18.71 24.69
CA GLU A 670 20.40 -18.96 26.10
C GLU A 670 21.77 -19.62 26.24
N LEU A 671 22.07 -20.59 25.38
CA LEU A 671 23.31 -21.38 25.42
C LEU A 671 24.48 -20.75 24.65
N GLY A 672 24.20 -19.83 23.74
CA GLY A 672 25.17 -19.31 22.78
C GLY A 672 24.83 -17.89 22.34
N SER A 673 24.74 -16.96 23.30
CA SER A 673 24.45 -15.54 23.02
C SER A 673 25.42 -14.95 22.00
N GLY A 674 24.90 -14.17 21.05
CA GLY A 674 25.69 -13.38 20.10
C GLY A 674 26.32 -14.15 18.93
N ARG A 675 25.75 -15.30 18.53
CA ARG A 675 26.20 -16.06 17.34
C ARG A 675 25.52 -15.58 16.07
N ALA A 676 26.29 -15.26 15.03
CA ALA A 676 25.80 -14.68 13.79
C ALA A 676 24.69 -15.53 13.13
N GLU A 677 24.86 -16.85 13.13
CA GLU A 677 23.89 -17.82 12.59
C GLU A 677 22.56 -17.83 13.36
N VAL A 678 22.61 -17.78 14.70
CA VAL A 678 21.41 -17.78 15.56
C VAL A 678 20.64 -16.48 15.36
N ILE A 679 21.35 -15.35 15.36
CA ILE A 679 20.75 -14.02 15.18
C ILE A 679 20.13 -13.87 13.78
N ASN A 680 20.78 -14.39 12.72
CA ASN A 680 20.19 -14.42 11.39
C ASN A 680 18.89 -15.23 11.36
N ASN A 681 18.88 -16.41 12.00
CA ASN A 681 17.72 -17.29 12.00
C ASN A 681 16.54 -16.72 12.80
N LEU A 682 16.81 -15.93 13.85
CA LEU A 682 15.78 -15.10 14.50
C LEU A 682 15.22 -14.04 13.56
N GLY A 683 16.07 -13.40 12.75
CA GLY A 683 15.62 -12.50 11.69
C GLY A 683 14.69 -13.20 10.70
N ALA A 684 15.05 -14.41 10.26
CA ALA A 684 14.22 -15.21 9.36
C ALA A 684 12.89 -15.63 10.01
N LEU A 685 12.89 -16.01 11.29
CA LEU A 685 11.67 -16.29 12.06
C LEU A 685 10.73 -15.08 12.09
N GLU A 686 11.26 -13.90 12.44
CA GLU A 686 10.47 -12.67 12.53
C GLU A 686 9.97 -12.20 11.15
N ALA A 687 10.75 -12.39 10.08
CA ALA A 687 10.32 -12.12 8.71
C ALA A 687 9.12 -13.00 8.31
N LYS A 688 9.17 -14.31 8.61
CA LYS A 688 8.05 -15.23 8.38
C LYS A 688 6.81 -14.91 9.23
N LYS A 689 7.00 -14.33 10.42
CA LYS A 689 5.92 -13.75 11.25
C LYS A 689 5.40 -12.40 10.77
N LYS A 690 5.97 -11.84 9.69
CA LYS A 690 5.70 -10.50 9.13
C LYS A 690 6.09 -9.34 10.06
N ASN A 691 6.96 -9.59 11.04
CA ASN A 691 7.52 -8.58 11.93
C ASN A 691 8.76 -7.93 11.29
N PHE A 692 8.59 -7.33 10.10
CA PHE A 692 9.70 -6.91 9.24
C PHE A 692 10.70 -5.94 9.89
N LYS A 693 10.21 -5.04 10.75
CA LYS A 693 11.08 -4.11 11.50
C LYS A 693 11.99 -4.84 12.49
N VAL A 694 11.48 -5.89 13.15
CA VAL A 694 12.26 -6.70 14.09
C VAL A 694 13.24 -7.59 13.32
N ALA A 695 12.78 -8.19 12.23
CA ALA A 695 13.60 -8.99 11.32
C ALA A 695 14.82 -8.20 10.81
N GLU A 696 14.60 -6.96 10.37
CA GLU A 696 15.68 -6.08 9.90
C GLU A 696 16.73 -5.81 10.97
N ASN A 697 16.31 -5.57 12.22
CA ASN A 697 17.25 -5.38 13.33
C ASN A 697 18.12 -6.63 13.50
N TYR A 698 17.50 -7.82 13.56
CA TYR A 698 18.24 -9.08 13.68
C TYR A 698 19.20 -9.32 12.51
N PHE A 699 18.78 -9.09 11.26
CA PHE A 699 19.69 -9.24 10.12
C PHE A 699 20.86 -8.26 10.19
N ASN A 700 20.61 -7.00 10.56
CA ASN A 700 21.67 -6.02 10.75
C ASN A 700 22.63 -6.41 11.88
N ASP A 701 22.13 -7.01 12.95
CA ASP A 701 22.93 -7.51 14.07
C ASP A 701 23.79 -8.69 13.63
N ALA A 702 23.21 -9.66 12.93
CA ALA A 702 23.93 -10.79 12.34
C ALA A 702 25.01 -10.34 11.35
N ARG A 703 24.74 -9.31 10.55
CA ARG A 703 25.72 -8.69 9.63
C ARG A 703 26.92 -8.11 10.38
N ARG A 704 26.69 -7.41 11.50
CA ARG A 704 27.78 -6.88 12.35
C ARG A 704 28.62 -8.00 12.98
N LEU A 705 28.04 -9.19 13.15
CA LEU A 705 28.72 -10.40 13.61
C LEU A 705 29.39 -11.19 12.46
N GLY A 706 29.30 -10.73 11.21
CA GLY A 706 29.96 -11.31 10.05
C GLY A 706 29.11 -12.27 9.21
N ALA A 707 27.81 -12.43 9.47
CA ALA A 707 26.94 -13.20 8.59
C ALA A 707 26.66 -12.44 7.28
N ASN A 708 26.64 -13.16 6.16
CA ASN A 708 26.06 -12.64 4.91
C ASN A 708 24.53 -12.76 5.00
N VAL A 709 23.87 -11.61 5.08
CA VAL A 709 22.40 -11.49 5.20
C VAL A 709 21.80 -10.70 4.05
N ASP A 710 22.57 -10.42 3.00
CA ASP A 710 22.16 -9.44 1.98
C ASP A 710 20.90 -9.89 1.25
N TYR A 711 20.76 -11.19 0.98
CA TYR A 711 19.53 -11.74 0.43
C TYR A 711 18.31 -11.48 1.32
N ASN A 712 18.44 -11.67 2.63
CA ASN A 712 17.34 -11.50 3.58
C ASN A 712 16.97 -10.02 3.72
N LEU A 713 17.95 -9.13 3.77
CA LEU A 713 17.71 -7.68 3.74
C LEU A 713 17.08 -7.25 2.41
N GLY A 714 17.49 -7.84 1.29
CA GLY A 714 16.93 -7.57 -0.04
C GLY A 714 15.43 -7.90 -0.11
N ILE A 715 15.00 -9.03 0.47
CA ILE A 715 13.59 -9.38 0.63
C ILE A 715 12.85 -8.28 1.40
N LEU A 716 13.40 -7.82 2.53
CA LEU A 716 12.79 -6.75 3.33
C LEU A 716 12.70 -5.42 2.56
N MET A 717 13.68 -5.08 1.73
CA MET A 717 13.63 -3.86 0.91
C MET A 717 12.46 -3.88 -0.09
N ILE A 718 12.06 -5.04 -0.62
CA ILE A 718 10.85 -5.17 -1.44
C ILE A 718 9.61 -4.76 -0.64
N THR A 719 9.48 -5.25 0.59
CA THR A 719 8.34 -4.92 1.48
C THR A 719 8.29 -3.45 1.88
N LYS A 720 9.40 -2.72 1.75
CA LYS A 720 9.49 -1.27 1.98
C LYS A 720 9.27 -0.42 0.72
N GLY A 721 9.11 -1.05 -0.44
CA GLY A 721 9.02 -0.35 -1.72
C GLY A 721 10.36 0.14 -2.28
N ASP A 722 11.49 -0.26 -1.69
CA ASP A 722 12.83 0.14 -2.13
C ASP A 722 13.47 -0.92 -3.02
N TYR A 723 12.93 -1.05 -4.23
CA TYR A 723 13.30 -2.12 -5.15
C TYR A 723 14.73 -1.99 -5.67
N ASN A 724 15.25 -0.78 -5.82
CA ASN A 724 16.63 -0.56 -6.28
C ASN A 724 17.64 -1.04 -5.23
N ASN A 725 17.41 -0.74 -3.94
CA ASN A 725 18.27 -1.26 -2.89
C ASN A 725 18.09 -2.77 -2.71
N ALA A 726 16.88 -3.31 -2.91
CA ALA A 726 16.67 -4.76 -2.95
C ALA A 726 17.57 -5.44 -4.00
N LEU A 727 17.59 -4.91 -5.23
CA LEU A 727 18.43 -5.43 -6.31
C LEU A 727 19.93 -5.29 -6.01
N SER A 728 20.35 -4.17 -5.43
CA SER A 728 21.74 -3.99 -5.00
C SER A 728 22.17 -5.03 -3.96
N LEU A 729 21.28 -5.37 -3.02
CA LEU A 729 21.55 -6.38 -1.99
C LEU A 729 21.51 -7.80 -2.55
N PHE A 730 20.65 -8.10 -3.52
CA PHE A 730 20.67 -9.39 -4.21
C PHE A 730 21.96 -9.61 -5.01
N GLY A 731 22.61 -8.55 -5.45
CA GLY A 731 23.90 -8.61 -6.13
C GLY A 731 23.84 -9.47 -7.38
N THR A 732 24.63 -10.54 -7.43
CA THR A 732 24.70 -11.45 -8.58
C THR A 732 23.72 -12.62 -8.50
N LYS A 733 22.85 -12.69 -7.48
CA LYS A 733 21.87 -13.77 -7.35
C LYS A 733 20.90 -13.72 -8.53
N SER A 734 20.67 -14.87 -9.14
CA SER A 734 19.78 -15.05 -10.30
C SER A 734 18.96 -16.32 -10.14
N CYS A 735 18.01 -16.55 -11.06
CA CYS A 735 17.12 -17.71 -11.03
C CYS A 735 16.39 -17.82 -9.68
N ASN A 736 15.79 -16.71 -9.25
CA ASN A 736 15.12 -16.59 -7.97
C ASN A 736 13.86 -15.73 -8.09
N HIS A 737 12.81 -16.14 -7.38
CA HIS A 737 11.51 -15.49 -7.37
C HIS A 737 11.59 -14.02 -6.92
N ASN A 738 12.20 -13.76 -5.76
CA ASN A 738 12.25 -12.41 -5.18
C ASN A 738 13.13 -11.46 -6.00
N VAL A 739 14.18 -11.96 -6.63
CA VAL A 739 14.97 -11.18 -7.59
C VAL A 739 14.11 -10.76 -8.79
N ALA A 740 13.36 -11.70 -9.38
CA ALA A 740 12.46 -11.40 -10.49
C ALA A 740 11.34 -10.42 -10.08
N LEU A 741 10.78 -10.59 -8.88
CA LEU A 741 9.77 -9.69 -8.32
C LEU A 741 10.31 -8.27 -8.16
N ALA A 742 11.49 -8.11 -7.56
CA ALA A 742 12.12 -6.80 -7.42
C ALA A 742 12.43 -6.15 -8.78
N GLN A 743 12.87 -6.94 -9.77
CA GLN A 743 13.08 -6.43 -11.14
C GLN A 743 11.77 -5.96 -11.78
N LEU A 744 10.68 -6.72 -11.61
CA LEU A 744 9.36 -6.35 -12.12
C LEU A 744 8.85 -5.04 -11.49
N LEU A 745 8.98 -4.91 -10.17
CA LEU A 745 8.56 -3.74 -9.41
C LEU A 745 9.45 -2.51 -9.67
N ALA A 746 10.71 -2.72 -10.05
CA ALA A 746 11.60 -1.69 -10.60
C ALA A 746 11.34 -1.39 -12.10
N ASN A 747 10.24 -1.90 -12.66
CA ASN A 747 9.82 -1.73 -14.06
C ASN A 747 10.80 -2.31 -15.11
N ASN A 748 11.57 -3.35 -14.75
CA ASN A 748 12.46 -4.08 -15.65
C ASN A 748 11.89 -5.46 -16.02
N ILE A 749 10.88 -5.45 -16.90
CA ILE A 749 10.11 -6.63 -17.31
C ILE A 749 11.00 -7.69 -17.98
N ALA A 750 11.97 -7.29 -18.81
CA ALA A 750 12.84 -8.21 -19.53
C ALA A 750 13.74 -9.02 -18.58
N ALA A 751 14.39 -8.34 -17.62
CA ALA A 751 15.22 -9.00 -16.61
C ALA A 751 14.37 -9.89 -15.69
N ALA A 752 13.20 -9.40 -15.26
CA ALA A 752 12.27 -10.16 -14.44
C ALA A 752 11.86 -11.47 -15.11
N ASN A 753 11.52 -11.42 -16.40
CA ASN A 753 11.14 -12.61 -17.18
C ASN A 753 12.27 -13.64 -17.26
N GLN A 754 13.51 -13.19 -17.47
CA GLN A 754 14.68 -14.08 -17.53
C GLN A 754 14.93 -14.78 -16.18
N ASN A 755 14.88 -14.02 -15.08
CA ASN A 755 15.10 -14.58 -13.74
C ASN A 755 13.97 -15.50 -13.30
N ALA A 756 12.71 -15.15 -13.57
CA ALA A 756 11.57 -15.96 -13.18
C ALA A 756 11.54 -17.31 -13.91
N LYS A 757 11.91 -17.35 -15.20
CA LYS A 757 11.89 -18.58 -16.02
C LYS A 757 12.87 -19.66 -15.58
N CYS A 758 14.02 -19.29 -15.00
CA CYS A 758 14.98 -20.26 -14.47
C CYS A 758 14.88 -20.46 -12.95
N ALA A 759 13.99 -19.72 -12.27
CA ALA A 759 13.76 -19.92 -10.84
C ALA A 759 13.08 -21.27 -10.57
N PRO A 760 13.25 -21.83 -9.35
CA PRO A 760 12.58 -23.07 -8.97
C PRO A 760 11.07 -23.02 -9.22
N GLU A 761 10.53 -24.10 -9.77
CA GLU A 761 9.11 -24.23 -10.06
C GLU A 761 8.30 -24.21 -8.76
N HIS A 762 7.46 -23.20 -8.62
CA HIS A 762 6.59 -22.97 -7.46
C HIS A 762 5.33 -22.26 -7.96
N ALA A 763 4.17 -22.49 -7.32
CA ALA A 763 2.90 -21.89 -7.73
C ALA A 763 3.00 -20.35 -7.84
N GLU A 764 3.56 -19.70 -6.81
CA GLU A 764 3.85 -18.25 -6.81
C GLU A 764 4.80 -17.79 -7.93
N THR A 765 5.81 -18.60 -8.30
CA THR A 765 6.73 -18.26 -9.39
C THR A 765 6.01 -18.30 -10.74
N PHE A 766 5.17 -19.30 -10.98
CA PHE A 766 4.34 -19.34 -12.19
C PHE A 766 3.35 -18.17 -12.23
N TYR A 767 2.78 -17.79 -11.09
CA TYR A 767 1.89 -16.65 -11.00
C TYR A 767 2.64 -15.34 -11.32
N LEU A 768 3.84 -15.15 -10.80
CA LEU A 768 4.68 -14.00 -11.12
C LEU A 768 5.01 -13.94 -12.62
N ILE A 769 5.31 -15.08 -13.26
CA ILE A 769 5.50 -15.14 -14.72
C ILE A 769 4.23 -14.71 -15.46
N ALA A 770 3.05 -15.11 -14.98
CA ALA A 770 1.78 -14.69 -15.56
C ALA A 770 1.58 -13.16 -15.45
N ILE A 771 1.94 -12.55 -14.32
CA ILE A 771 1.93 -11.08 -14.16
C ILE A 771 2.92 -10.41 -15.12
N ILE A 772 4.14 -10.93 -15.22
CA ILE A 772 5.17 -10.42 -16.16
C ILE A 772 4.62 -10.45 -17.59
N ALA A 773 3.97 -11.54 -17.99
CA ALA A 773 3.34 -11.69 -19.30
C ALA A 773 2.14 -10.74 -19.49
N ALA A 774 1.31 -10.55 -18.46
CA ALA A 774 0.20 -9.61 -18.50
C ALA A 774 0.68 -8.17 -18.73
N ARG A 775 1.72 -7.73 -18.01
CA ARG A 775 2.35 -6.41 -18.20
C ARG A 775 3.05 -6.27 -19.55
N ALA A 776 3.54 -7.37 -20.12
CA ALA A 776 4.08 -7.42 -21.48
C ALA A 776 3.01 -7.53 -22.58
N ASN A 777 1.72 -7.58 -22.22
CA ASN A 777 0.59 -7.80 -23.12
C ASN A 777 0.66 -9.13 -23.92
N ASP A 778 1.27 -10.16 -23.33
CA ASP A 778 1.35 -11.52 -23.90
C ASP A 778 0.28 -12.43 -23.27
N ALA A 779 -0.90 -12.44 -23.89
CA ALA A 779 -2.06 -13.18 -23.39
C ALA A 779 -1.82 -14.70 -23.33
N LEU A 780 -1.10 -15.27 -24.31
CA LEU A 780 -0.87 -16.71 -24.39
C LEU A 780 0.05 -17.18 -23.25
N ALA A 781 1.18 -16.50 -23.06
CA ALA A 781 2.10 -16.82 -21.97
C ALA A 781 1.47 -16.57 -20.59
N MET A 782 0.64 -15.53 -20.47
CA MET A 782 -0.09 -15.23 -19.24
C MET A 782 -1.06 -16.38 -18.88
N ILE A 783 -1.90 -16.83 -19.82
CA ILE A 783 -2.86 -17.92 -19.61
C ILE A 783 -2.15 -19.23 -19.29
N GLU A 784 -1.08 -19.57 -20.03
CA GLU A 784 -0.32 -20.80 -19.81
C GLU A 784 0.26 -20.85 -18.38
N ASN A 785 0.95 -19.78 -17.96
CA ASN A 785 1.61 -19.76 -16.65
C ASN A 785 0.62 -19.58 -15.50
N LEU A 786 -0.47 -18.84 -15.71
CA LEU A 786 -1.54 -18.76 -14.71
C LEU A 786 -2.22 -20.11 -14.52
N GLY A 787 -2.44 -20.87 -15.60
CA GLY A 787 -2.92 -22.25 -15.55
C GLY A 787 -1.99 -23.18 -14.75
N LYS A 788 -0.66 -23.08 -14.96
CA LYS A 788 0.33 -23.82 -14.17
C LYS A 788 0.31 -23.43 -12.70
N ALA A 789 0.19 -22.13 -12.39
CA ALA A 789 0.08 -21.63 -11.03
C ALA A 789 -1.15 -22.22 -10.31
N ILE A 790 -2.33 -22.18 -10.95
CA ILE A 790 -3.58 -22.71 -10.42
C ILE A 790 -3.54 -24.25 -10.28
N ALA A 791 -2.87 -24.94 -11.20
CA ALA A 791 -2.70 -26.38 -11.09
C ALA A 791 -1.81 -26.78 -9.90
N ALA A 792 -0.79 -25.97 -9.59
CA ALA A 792 0.10 -26.18 -8.44
C ALA A 792 -0.55 -25.74 -7.10
N ASP A 793 -1.33 -24.66 -7.11
CA ASP A 793 -2.14 -24.20 -5.98
C ASP A 793 -3.53 -23.70 -6.44
N PRO A 794 -4.59 -24.50 -6.25
CA PRO A 794 -5.95 -24.15 -6.65
C PRO A 794 -6.49 -22.87 -6.00
N ALA A 795 -5.96 -22.43 -4.85
CA ALA A 795 -6.40 -21.20 -4.18
C ALA A 795 -6.10 -19.95 -5.02
N LEU A 796 -5.07 -20.00 -5.87
CA LEU A 796 -4.69 -18.90 -6.76
C LEU A 796 -5.75 -18.57 -7.82
N LYS A 797 -6.70 -19.48 -8.08
CA LYS A 797 -7.85 -19.21 -8.97
C LYS A 797 -8.68 -18.03 -8.47
N ALA A 798 -9.03 -18.04 -7.18
CA ALA A 798 -9.83 -16.97 -6.58
C ALA A 798 -9.04 -15.65 -6.52
N VAL A 799 -7.73 -15.72 -6.26
CA VAL A 799 -6.84 -14.55 -6.26
C VAL A 799 -6.80 -13.93 -7.65
N ALA A 800 -6.57 -14.72 -8.69
CA ALA A 800 -6.47 -14.24 -10.08
C ALA A 800 -7.73 -13.55 -10.59
N LYS A 801 -8.91 -14.06 -10.22
CA LYS A 801 -10.20 -13.46 -10.59
C LYS A 801 -10.31 -11.98 -10.23
N ASP A 802 -9.69 -11.60 -9.11
CA ASP A 802 -9.83 -10.29 -8.49
C ASP A 802 -8.55 -9.44 -8.57
N ASP A 803 -7.45 -10.00 -9.08
CA ASP A 803 -6.15 -9.33 -9.18
C ASP A 803 -6.14 -8.31 -10.33
N ARG A 804 -5.78 -7.06 -10.01
CA ARG A 804 -5.80 -5.93 -10.94
C ARG A 804 -4.68 -5.97 -11.97
N GLU A 805 -3.67 -6.83 -11.77
CA GLU A 805 -2.67 -7.11 -12.82
C GLU A 805 -3.30 -7.69 -14.09
N PHE A 806 -4.44 -8.37 -13.97
CA PHE A 806 -5.14 -8.98 -15.10
C PHE A 806 -6.36 -8.20 -15.57
N LEU A 807 -6.56 -6.96 -15.11
CA LEU A 807 -7.77 -6.16 -15.39
C LEU A 807 -8.07 -6.08 -16.90
N LYS A 808 -7.03 -5.89 -17.74
CA LYS A 808 -7.14 -5.83 -19.21
C LYS A 808 -7.60 -7.15 -19.85
N PHE A 809 -7.52 -8.26 -19.12
CA PHE A 809 -7.82 -9.61 -19.58
C PHE A 809 -9.10 -10.19 -18.96
N PHE A 810 -9.82 -9.45 -18.11
CA PHE A 810 -11.02 -9.96 -17.44
C PHE A 810 -12.12 -10.43 -18.42
N ASP A 811 -12.21 -9.79 -19.58
CA ASP A 811 -13.16 -10.16 -20.64
C ASP A 811 -12.59 -11.19 -21.64
N HIS A 812 -11.30 -11.53 -21.54
CA HIS A 812 -10.65 -12.49 -22.44
C HIS A 812 -11.13 -13.92 -22.16
N ASP A 813 -11.62 -14.63 -23.18
CA ASP A 813 -12.21 -15.97 -23.03
C ASP A 813 -11.31 -16.98 -22.32
N GLY A 814 -10.02 -17.01 -22.69
CA GLY A 814 -9.06 -17.91 -22.06
C GLY A 814 -8.77 -17.59 -20.58
N PHE A 815 -8.85 -16.31 -20.19
CA PHE A 815 -8.70 -15.93 -18.78
C PHE A 815 -9.95 -16.30 -17.99
N ARG A 816 -11.15 -15.99 -18.53
CA ARG A 816 -12.43 -16.39 -17.92
C ARG A 816 -12.52 -17.89 -17.72
N ALA A 817 -12.09 -18.69 -18.69
CA ALA A 817 -12.07 -20.15 -18.58
C ALA A 817 -11.18 -20.67 -17.43
N LEU A 818 -10.12 -19.94 -17.06
CA LEU A 818 -9.25 -20.32 -15.93
C LEU A 818 -9.86 -19.93 -14.58
N VAL A 819 -10.50 -18.76 -14.48
CA VAL A 819 -10.87 -18.15 -13.18
C VAL A 819 -12.35 -18.23 -12.83
N GLN A 820 -13.24 -18.57 -13.77
CA GLN A 820 -14.70 -18.64 -13.55
C GLN A 820 -15.18 -20.05 -13.18
#